data_AF-A0A8H5Y2X2-F1
#
_entry.id   AF-A0A8H5Y2X2-F1
#
_cell.length_a   1.000
_cell.length_b   1.000
_cell.length_c   1.000
_cell.angle_alpha   90.00
_cell.angle_beta   90.00
_cell.angle_gamma   90.00
#
_symmetry.space_group_name_H-M   'P 1'
#
loop_
_entity.id
_entity.type
_entity.pdbx_description
1 polymer ?
#
loop_
_entity_poly.entity_id
_entity_poly.type
_entity_poly.pdbx_seq_one_letter_code
_entity_poly.pdbx_strand_id
1 'polypeptide(L)'
;MTEHSEYRPALGLSVTLGALYDVRSEKVLGQSLLKTGTLPEGLVVEQDLPNQMYRCIATNSLEEKFRNLEISSELGISILCGLMTPGWGAKYLSKGTSSDLLQEASAVCKLRARCEKLHLGEELLPHLNIGAFDTTEATHVVWQIEWGAQVIVTARQEVRDGSDSYDLLGALNTNRRSVKGLSDISDRNGIANHIVRNIGQSGLSIDGTSQSDLKSISTSFGFEVLAQGVDNESIPHDFEGVSEFVRAIPSHVSSVNNGKGVPIAIHLLPLSELAKSFNLQLANTRILQSLDKIAVDRALERLMDWAKVIANLSSYLDLLQQNAFCIPGHQLYKARRQKRRAEGDEESFKKDLRATIIDIRNGLQGTEALQTLLEQTNDIEEFETYNSITKEYIGKIAFANEVKLKGATYSKTTIKLLDEVIIRYGTDDLYVLYFSEAGRKLPIWAPTRQILLDLLNEPSPDSHVLVVDLDSDSSGSSEVNSEPPRIEHRRDGKVIVNDLTKDLEELRGRDLIKYSEFRLRKPLTAHPPPGRRILRVLCPGEHCFGRFKSTWICPQCRQLVAYDHGDKHLYCSCSRYPASLATFKCSYNGHGAKFVKYGDDADLEGQLETLDPDEEYNILLLGRSGVGKSMFINSFSMYNEFATLDEAIADPEPIKYPIPFSFTFQNEDMEDQALAYGAETSTETFSSEGQSATRKTKFYLFDIKGRRFRFIDTPGILDTSGLDQDRLNLKDVFEALKEIRKLNAVILLLHPNETRLDVSFKFCITELLRNLHIDVANNILFGFTNANSTDFLLGATSAPLDRMLKELGNPISRRPDNQFFFDAGGYMFLAHYKMLGTMRPRKEQYDFMWKESVKQSDKLMLAVMRLRPHDLKKTLQLNQARSIFDGMAKPLTQFLVAMEKSKADLDKAKRDFDELDTMGQNLRNELANLKVKITVPVRENLRTKRTVCSNKACGSQVRDADGKMCTKYDRPCHMHCDIDAPDEIIGYHSLKSCNPFLSWTFQPGNDCSRCKHKWEEHMRVSYVLRDEEREIDDPKTVAKIKDNKKAKKEIERKSQKCTNAKVDIEREEMQIYKTRAQIGIYLEKNSIGGGLYRQQSWPLRPSY
;
A
#
# COMPACT_ATOMS: atom_id res chain seq x y z
N MET A 1 69.00 -28.92 -29.81
CA MET A 1 68.48 -28.74 -31.19
C MET A 1 66.96 -28.83 -31.25
N THR A 2 66.34 -29.91 -30.77
CA THR A 2 64.86 -30.07 -30.77
C THR A 2 64.12 -29.07 -29.87
N GLU A 3 64.81 -28.42 -28.93
CA GLU A 3 64.25 -27.37 -28.05
C GLU A 3 63.84 -26.08 -28.79
N HIS A 4 64.39 -25.84 -29.98
CA HIS A 4 64.02 -24.69 -30.83
C HIS A 4 63.04 -25.09 -31.95
N SER A 5 62.45 -26.29 -31.88
CA SER A 5 61.48 -26.75 -32.86
C SER A 5 60.13 -26.08 -32.63
N GLU A 6 59.60 -25.44 -33.66
CA GLU A 6 58.27 -24.84 -33.64
C GLU A 6 57.22 -25.75 -34.26
N TYR A 7 56.12 -25.96 -33.55
CA TYR A 7 54.97 -26.70 -34.05
C TYR A 7 54.06 -25.80 -34.91
N ARG A 8 53.59 -26.31 -36.05
CA ARG A 8 52.51 -25.70 -36.85
C ARG A 8 51.54 -26.78 -37.33
N PRO A 9 50.21 -26.61 -37.17
CA PRO A 9 49.24 -27.46 -37.86
C PRO A 9 49.38 -27.26 -39.38
N ALA A 10 49.26 -28.34 -40.15
CA ALA A 10 49.51 -28.27 -41.59
C ALA A 10 48.40 -27.53 -42.35
N LEU A 11 47.15 -27.59 -41.87
CA LEU A 11 46.00 -26.85 -42.41
C LEU A 11 45.86 -26.94 -43.96
N GLY A 12 46.15 -28.11 -44.54
CA GLY A 12 46.09 -28.32 -45.99
C GLY A 12 47.37 -27.99 -46.77
N LEU A 13 48.47 -27.65 -46.11
CA LEU A 13 49.77 -27.44 -46.77
C LEU A 13 50.30 -28.74 -47.36
N SER A 14 50.63 -28.70 -48.65
CA SER A 14 51.44 -29.74 -49.30
C SER A 14 52.91 -29.47 -48.98
N VAL A 15 53.54 -30.37 -48.24
CA VAL A 15 54.88 -30.17 -47.69
C VAL A 15 55.65 -31.49 -47.67
N THR A 16 56.96 -31.41 -47.89
CA THR A 16 57.89 -32.53 -47.85
C THR A 16 59.00 -32.28 -46.84
N LEU A 17 59.62 -33.33 -46.33
CA LEU A 17 60.77 -33.18 -45.45
C LEU A 17 61.88 -32.39 -46.13
N GLY A 18 62.54 -31.52 -45.37
CA GLY A 18 63.58 -30.61 -45.85
C GLY A 18 63.06 -29.38 -46.61
N ALA A 19 61.75 -29.21 -46.82
CA ALA A 19 61.22 -28.01 -47.45
C ALA A 19 61.55 -26.76 -46.61
N LEU A 20 61.95 -25.67 -47.28
CA LEU A 20 62.18 -24.38 -46.62
C LEU A 20 60.85 -23.68 -46.34
N TYR A 21 60.79 -22.93 -45.24
CA TYR A 21 59.59 -22.25 -44.77
C TYR A 21 59.90 -20.81 -44.38
N ASP A 22 58.98 -19.89 -44.70
CA ASP A 22 59.02 -18.50 -44.25
C ASP A 22 57.92 -18.22 -43.22
N VAL A 23 58.27 -18.21 -41.93
CA VAL A 23 57.35 -17.87 -40.82
C VAL A 23 56.79 -16.45 -40.94
N ARG A 24 57.46 -15.53 -41.64
CA ARG A 24 56.98 -14.14 -41.77
C ARG A 24 55.70 -14.05 -42.57
N SER A 25 55.63 -14.85 -43.62
CA SER A 25 54.48 -14.94 -44.53
C SER A 25 53.67 -16.24 -44.36
N GLU A 26 54.06 -17.12 -43.44
CA GLU A 26 53.48 -18.45 -43.20
C GLU A 26 53.37 -19.30 -44.50
N LYS A 27 54.48 -19.38 -45.26
CA LYS A 27 54.54 -20.08 -46.56
C LYS A 27 55.64 -21.13 -46.62
N VAL A 28 55.29 -22.29 -47.18
CA VAL A 28 56.25 -23.29 -47.67
C VAL A 28 56.84 -22.77 -48.99
N LEU A 29 58.16 -22.78 -49.10
CA LEU A 29 58.88 -22.32 -50.28
C LEU A 29 59.16 -23.49 -51.22
N GLY A 30 59.33 -23.20 -52.51
CA GLY A 30 59.69 -24.22 -53.52
C GLY A 30 61.13 -24.75 -53.40
N GLN A 31 61.88 -24.27 -52.42
CA GLN A 31 63.28 -24.62 -52.18
C GLN A 31 63.39 -25.68 -51.08
N SER A 32 64.40 -26.54 -51.15
CA SER A 32 64.66 -27.58 -50.15
C SER A 32 66.08 -27.50 -49.63
N LEU A 33 66.22 -27.82 -48.34
CA LEU A 33 67.48 -28.04 -47.65
C LEU A 33 68.19 -29.31 -48.16
N LEU A 34 67.46 -30.26 -48.75
CA LEU A 34 68.01 -31.52 -49.23
C LEU A 34 68.39 -31.41 -50.71
N LYS A 35 69.51 -31.99 -51.10
CA LYS A 35 69.88 -32.16 -52.51
C LYS A 35 68.88 -33.07 -53.21
N THR A 36 68.63 -32.82 -54.50
CA THR A 36 67.81 -33.70 -55.36
C THR A 36 68.46 -35.08 -55.49
N GLY A 37 67.85 -36.10 -54.87
CA GLY A 37 68.30 -37.50 -54.87
C GLY A 37 67.68 -38.29 -53.71
N THR A 38 67.73 -39.62 -53.78
CA THR A 38 67.22 -40.50 -52.70
C THR A 38 68.15 -40.43 -51.49
N LEU A 39 67.61 -40.14 -50.31
CA LEU A 39 68.37 -40.18 -49.06
C LEU A 39 68.73 -41.64 -48.69
N PRO A 40 69.93 -41.90 -48.14
CA PRO A 40 70.29 -43.20 -47.56
C PRO A 40 69.30 -43.69 -46.49
N GLU A 41 69.13 -45.01 -46.40
CA GLU A 41 68.37 -45.65 -45.31
C GLU A 41 68.96 -45.26 -43.95
N GLY A 42 68.11 -44.81 -43.01
CA GLY A 42 68.50 -44.40 -41.65
C GLY A 42 68.50 -42.88 -41.40
N LEU A 43 68.57 -42.04 -42.44
CA LEU A 43 68.50 -40.56 -42.28
C LEU A 43 67.08 -40.02 -42.13
N VAL A 44 66.07 -40.80 -42.54
CA VAL A 44 64.65 -40.52 -42.26
C VAL A 44 64.18 -41.57 -41.27
N VAL A 45 63.76 -41.12 -40.08
CA VAL A 45 63.19 -42.00 -39.06
C VAL A 45 61.68 -41.96 -39.20
N GLU A 46 61.10 -43.09 -39.62
CA GLU A 46 59.65 -43.29 -39.65
C GLU A 46 59.19 -43.97 -38.35
N GLN A 47 58.10 -43.46 -37.76
CA GLN A 47 57.48 -44.03 -36.58
C GLN A 47 55.97 -44.15 -36.79
N ASP A 48 55.43 -45.36 -36.68
CA ASP A 48 53.99 -45.59 -36.64
C ASP A 48 53.42 -45.04 -35.31
N LEU A 49 52.32 -44.29 -35.40
CA LEU A 49 51.67 -43.68 -34.23
C LEU A 49 50.26 -44.28 -34.06
N PRO A 50 50.01 -45.11 -33.04
CA PRO A 50 48.72 -45.81 -32.91
C PRO A 50 47.60 -45.04 -32.17
N ASN A 51 47.76 -43.75 -31.86
CA ASN A 51 46.79 -43.06 -30.98
C ASN A 51 45.78 -42.17 -31.72
N GLN A 52 44.53 -42.62 -31.67
CA GLN A 52 43.32 -41.86 -32.01
C GLN A 52 43.10 -40.74 -30.99
N MET A 53 43.31 -39.49 -31.38
CA MET A 53 43.01 -38.33 -30.52
C MET A 53 41.65 -37.77 -30.90
N TYR A 54 40.63 -38.19 -30.15
CA TYR A 54 39.29 -37.64 -30.26
C TYR A 54 39.11 -36.45 -29.31
N ARG A 55 38.93 -35.24 -29.84
CA ARG A 55 38.61 -34.04 -29.04
C ARG A 55 37.27 -33.48 -29.47
N CYS A 56 36.22 -33.83 -28.73
CA CYS A 56 34.92 -33.21 -28.88
C CYS A 56 34.75 -32.09 -27.87
N ILE A 57 34.74 -30.86 -28.37
CA ILE A 57 34.25 -29.70 -27.65
C ILE A 57 33.20 -29.09 -28.56
N ALA A 58 32.02 -28.89 -28.00
CA ALA A 58 30.99 -28.02 -28.52
C ALA A 58 31.55 -26.64 -28.83
N THR A 59 31.67 -26.25 -30.09
CA THR A 59 32.26 -24.94 -30.43
C THR A 59 31.31 -24.04 -31.18
N ASN A 60 31.04 -22.86 -30.61
CA ASN A 60 30.39 -21.75 -31.31
C ASN A 60 31.33 -20.55 -31.47
N SER A 61 32.47 -20.53 -30.78
CA SER A 61 33.45 -19.44 -30.83
C SER A 61 34.68 -19.81 -31.67
N LEU A 62 35.31 -18.78 -32.24
CA LEU A 62 36.54 -18.94 -33.02
C LEU A 62 37.72 -19.44 -32.17
N GLU A 63 37.80 -19.02 -30.90
CA GLU A 63 38.77 -19.51 -29.90
C GLU A 63 38.76 -21.04 -29.79
N GLU A 64 37.58 -21.62 -29.66
CA GLU A 64 37.46 -23.06 -29.49
C GLU A 64 37.75 -23.80 -30.80
N LYS A 65 37.39 -23.20 -31.96
CA LYS A 65 37.80 -23.71 -33.28
C LYS A 65 39.33 -23.73 -33.41
N PHE A 66 40.03 -22.68 -32.99
CA PHE A 66 41.49 -22.62 -32.99
C PHE A 66 42.10 -23.68 -32.07
N ARG A 67 41.57 -23.81 -30.85
CA ARG A 67 42.01 -24.83 -29.88
C ARG A 67 41.84 -26.26 -30.40
N ASN A 68 40.74 -26.55 -31.09
CA ASN A 68 40.47 -27.87 -31.66
C ASN A 68 41.35 -28.21 -32.87
N LEU A 69 41.75 -27.20 -33.64
CA LEU A 69 42.69 -27.35 -34.75
C LEU A 69 44.17 -27.18 -34.33
N GLU A 70 44.44 -27.02 -33.03
CA GLU A 70 45.79 -26.80 -32.48
C GLU A 70 46.48 -25.57 -33.10
N ILE A 71 45.70 -24.54 -33.42
CA ILE A 71 46.16 -23.24 -33.93
C ILE A 71 46.55 -22.39 -32.72
N SER A 72 47.81 -21.92 -32.69
CA SER A 72 48.30 -20.98 -31.67
C SER A 72 47.71 -19.57 -31.89
N SER A 73 47.72 -18.72 -30.86
CA SER A 73 47.21 -17.34 -31.00
C SER A 73 47.95 -16.55 -32.09
N GLU A 74 49.27 -16.75 -32.21
CA GLU A 74 50.10 -16.12 -33.26
C GLU A 74 49.66 -16.55 -34.67
N LEU A 75 49.45 -17.85 -34.88
CA LEU A 75 48.96 -18.36 -36.15
C LEU A 75 47.51 -17.94 -36.40
N GLY A 76 46.70 -17.87 -35.35
CA GLY A 76 45.31 -17.43 -35.40
C GLY A 76 45.18 -15.99 -35.91
N ILE A 77 45.98 -15.07 -35.39
CA ILE A 77 46.02 -13.69 -35.89
C ILE A 77 46.55 -13.64 -37.33
N SER A 78 47.57 -14.45 -37.65
CA SER A 78 48.07 -14.56 -39.02
C SER A 78 46.99 -15.02 -40.00
N ILE A 79 46.11 -15.94 -39.60
CA ILE A 79 44.96 -16.36 -40.39
C ILE A 79 43.92 -15.24 -40.51
N LEU A 80 43.56 -14.60 -39.40
CA LEU A 80 42.50 -13.57 -39.38
C LEU A 80 42.87 -12.26 -40.08
N CYS A 81 44.16 -11.93 -40.11
CA CYS A 81 44.72 -10.80 -40.85
C CYS A 81 45.06 -11.14 -42.31
N GLY A 82 44.82 -12.38 -42.75
CA GLY A 82 45.11 -12.82 -44.12
C GLY A 82 46.59 -12.92 -44.47
N LEU A 83 47.47 -13.11 -43.49
CA LEU A 83 48.88 -13.49 -43.72
C LEU A 83 48.97 -14.94 -44.20
N MET A 84 48.19 -15.84 -43.61
CA MET A 84 48.08 -17.25 -43.99
C MET A 84 46.66 -17.55 -44.46
N THR A 85 46.51 -18.22 -45.60
CA THR A 85 45.22 -18.81 -46.01
C THR A 85 45.29 -20.32 -45.85
N PRO A 86 44.50 -20.93 -44.96
CA PRO A 86 44.43 -22.38 -44.82
C PRO A 86 43.99 -23.05 -46.13
N GLY A 87 44.71 -24.08 -46.58
CA GLY A 87 44.32 -24.90 -47.74
C GLY A 87 43.17 -25.86 -47.41
N TRP A 88 43.02 -26.21 -46.14
CA TRP A 88 41.93 -27.01 -45.61
C TRP A 88 41.40 -26.39 -44.30
N GLY A 89 40.10 -26.53 -44.05
CA GLY A 89 39.46 -25.96 -42.86
C GLY A 89 39.19 -24.45 -42.93
N ALA A 90 39.57 -23.74 -43.99
CA ALA A 90 39.27 -22.32 -44.17
C ALA A 90 37.76 -22.01 -44.06
N LYS A 91 36.91 -22.83 -44.70
CA LYS A 91 35.45 -22.72 -44.62
C LYS A 91 34.90 -22.91 -43.20
N TYR A 92 35.54 -23.77 -42.40
CA TYR A 92 35.17 -24.01 -41.00
C TYR A 92 35.54 -22.82 -40.11
N LEU A 93 36.71 -22.22 -40.35
CA LEU A 93 37.19 -21.03 -39.64
C LEU A 93 36.46 -19.75 -40.07
N SER A 94 36.02 -19.64 -41.33
CA SER A 94 35.32 -18.47 -41.86
C SER A 94 33.84 -18.38 -41.47
N LYS A 95 33.25 -19.47 -40.96
CA LYS A 95 31.88 -19.47 -40.45
C LYS A 95 31.86 -18.75 -39.10
N GLY A 96 31.20 -17.59 -39.07
CA GLY A 96 31.04 -16.77 -37.87
C GLY A 96 30.26 -17.44 -36.75
N THR A 97 30.29 -16.83 -35.57
CA THR A 97 29.51 -17.20 -34.38
C THR A 97 28.01 -17.27 -34.74
N SER A 98 27.38 -18.40 -34.39
CA SER A 98 25.96 -18.66 -34.60
C SER A 98 25.09 -17.59 -33.94
N SER A 99 24.10 -17.06 -34.66
CA SER A 99 23.10 -16.14 -34.10
C SER A 99 22.31 -16.80 -32.97
N ASP A 100 21.63 -15.99 -32.14
CA ASP A 100 20.67 -16.46 -31.12
C ASP A 100 19.46 -17.22 -31.71
N LEU A 101 19.44 -17.57 -32.99
CA LEU A 101 18.37 -18.32 -33.65
C LEU A 101 18.85 -19.69 -34.18
N LEU A 102 20.10 -20.04 -33.93
CA LEU A 102 20.74 -21.21 -34.52
C LEU A 102 21.43 -22.07 -33.45
N GLN A 103 21.06 -23.35 -33.37
CA GLN A 103 21.85 -24.35 -32.67
C GLN A 103 22.91 -24.92 -33.62
N GLU A 104 24.18 -24.77 -33.27
CA GLU A 104 25.31 -25.29 -34.04
C GLU A 104 26.38 -25.83 -33.10
N ALA A 105 26.91 -27.01 -33.43
CA ALA A 105 28.05 -27.61 -32.74
C ALA A 105 28.92 -28.36 -33.74
N SER A 106 30.24 -28.41 -33.48
CA SER A 106 31.19 -29.14 -34.31
C SER A 106 32.07 -30.10 -33.51
N ALA A 107 32.46 -31.24 -34.10
CA ALA A 107 33.45 -32.16 -33.57
C ALA A 107 34.61 -32.32 -34.55
N VAL A 108 35.85 -32.32 -34.03
CA VAL A 108 37.07 -32.51 -34.83
C VAL A 108 37.69 -33.86 -34.48
N CYS A 109 37.74 -34.76 -35.46
CA CYS A 109 38.36 -36.08 -35.38
C CYS A 109 39.74 -36.02 -36.04
N LYS A 110 40.82 -36.24 -35.28
CA LYS A 110 42.20 -36.25 -35.80
C LYS A 110 42.80 -37.65 -35.61
N LEU A 111 43.19 -38.27 -36.72
CA LEU A 111 43.94 -39.52 -36.73
C LEU A 111 45.39 -39.20 -37.11
N ARG A 112 46.34 -39.49 -36.21
CA ARG A 112 47.78 -39.47 -36.52
C ARG A 112 48.16 -40.89 -36.92
N ALA A 113 48.66 -41.09 -38.14
CA ALA A 113 48.99 -42.41 -38.68
C ALA A 113 50.49 -42.69 -38.59
N ARG A 114 51.32 -41.75 -39.07
CA ARG A 114 52.78 -41.87 -39.08
C ARG A 114 53.47 -40.55 -38.76
N CYS A 115 54.70 -40.63 -38.29
CA CYS A 115 55.60 -39.49 -38.15
C CYS A 115 56.88 -39.77 -38.93
N GLU A 116 57.32 -38.80 -39.73
CA GLU A 116 58.61 -38.83 -40.40
C GLU A 116 59.47 -37.67 -39.88
N LYS A 117 60.72 -37.96 -39.51
CA LYS A 117 61.67 -36.93 -39.07
C LYS A 117 63.05 -37.13 -39.67
N LEU A 118 63.73 -36.04 -39.94
CA LEU A 118 65.13 -36.06 -40.36
C LEU A 118 66.04 -36.33 -39.16
N HIS A 119 66.98 -37.25 -39.32
CA HIS A 119 68.05 -37.47 -38.35
C HIS A 119 69.09 -36.35 -38.47
N LEU A 120 69.12 -35.44 -37.49
CA LEU A 120 69.96 -34.24 -37.49
C LEU A 120 71.38 -34.53 -36.96
N GLY A 121 72.06 -35.53 -37.52
CA GLY A 121 73.46 -35.87 -37.21
C GLY A 121 74.43 -35.42 -38.30
N GLU A 122 75.75 -35.52 -38.05
CA GLU A 122 76.80 -35.18 -39.03
C GLU A 122 76.65 -35.96 -40.35
N GLU A 123 76.06 -37.15 -40.31
CA GLU A 123 75.76 -38.00 -41.47
C GLU A 123 74.84 -37.32 -42.49
N LEU A 124 74.05 -36.31 -42.09
CA LEU A 124 73.17 -35.56 -42.98
C LEU A 124 73.94 -34.53 -43.84
N LEU A 125 75.10 -34.03 -43.38
CA LEU A 125 75.89 -32.96 -44.03
C LEU A 125 76.12 -33.14 -45.54
N PRO A 126 76.54 -34.33 -46.03
CA PRO A 126 76.81 -34.52 -47.46
C PRO A 126 75.56 -34.35 -48.35
N HIS A 127 74.38 -34.52 -47.77
CA HIS A 127 73.08 -34.47 -48.46
C HIS A 127 72.41 -33.10 -48.37
N LEU A 128 72.96 -32.15 -47.62
CA LEU A 128 72.44 -30.79 -47.51
C LEU A 128 72.83 -29.94 -48.73
N ASN A 129 71.86 -29.18 -49.25
CA ASN A 129 72.09 -28.06 -50.15
C ASN A 129 72.58 -26.86 -49.33
N ILE A 130 73.89 -26.68 -49.21
CA ILE A 130 74.48 -25.60 -48.40
C ILE A 130 73.99 -24.22 -48.86
N GLY A 131 73.75 -24.02 -50.16
CA GLY A 131 73.21 -22.75 -50.69
C GLY A 131 71.78 -22.43 -50.21
N ALA A 132 71.03 -23.40 -49.70
CA ALA A 132 69.70 -23.20 -49.12
C ALA A 132 69.72 -22.39 -47.81
N PHE A 133 70.85 -22.43 -47.08
CA PHE A 133 71.02 -21.70 -45.83
C PHE A 133 71.18 -20.18 -46.03
N ASP A 134 71.68 -19.74 -47.19
CA ASP A 134 71.94 -18.32 -47.49
C ASP A 134 70.75 -17.62 -48.19
N THR A 135 69.61 -18.31 -48.31
CA THR A 135 68.44 -17.80 -49.04
C THR A 135 67.83 -16.59 -48.34
N THR A 136 67.37 -15.61 -49.12
CA THR A 136 66.77 -14.38 -48.59
C THR A 136 65.26 -14.50 -48.32
N GLU A 137 64.67 -15.66 -48.56
CA GLU A 137 63.23 -15.85 -48.39
C GLU A 137 62.93 -16.72 -47.16
N ALA A 138 63.67 -17.82 -46.97
CA ALA A 138 63.44 -18.76 -45.89
C ALA A 138 63.88 -18.25 -44.52
N THR A 139 63.23 -18.79 -43.48
CA THR A 139 63.60 -18.59 -42.07
C THR A 139 63.76 -19.92 -41.35
N HIS A 140 63.00 -20.94 -41.75
CA HIS A 140 62.96 -22.25 -41.13
C HIS A 140 63.06 -23.38 -42.17
N VAL A 141 63.31 -24.60 -41.70
CA VAL A 141 63.18 -25.84 -42.47
C VAL A 141 62.20 -26.78 -41.79
N VAL A 142 61.43 -27.50 -42.59
CA VAL A 142 60.56 -28.59 -42.14
C VAL A 142 61.41 -29.82 -41.88
N TRP A 143 61.67 -30.13 -40.61
CA TRP A 143 62.54 -31.24 -40.22
C TRP A 143 61.75 -32.48 -39.76
N GLN A 144 60.46 -32.32 -39.41
CA GLN A 144 59.56 -33.40 -39.05
C GLN A 144 58.14 -33.12 -39.55
N ILE A 145 57.46 -34.17 -40.04
CA ILE A 145 56.08 -34.14 -40.52
C ILE A 145 55.27 -35.21 -39.77
N GLU A 146 54.10 -34.81 -39.28
CA GLU A 146 53.07 -35.74 -38.79
C GLU A 146 52.03 -35.97 -39.89
N TRP A 147 51.83 -37.23 -40.23
CA TRP A 147 50.93 -37.69 -41.28
C TRP A 147 49.66 -38.33 -40.68
N GLY A 148 48.53 -38.14 -41.35
CA GLY A 148 47.29 -38.81 -40.99
C GLY A 148 46.06 -38.22 -41.68
N ALA A 149 44.95 -38.08 -40.94
CA ALA A 149 43.71 -37.52 -41.44
C ALA A 149 43.01 -36.64 -40.41
N GLN A 150 42.21 -35.69 -40.90
CA GLN A 150 41.39 -34.81 -40.08
C GLN A 150 39.98 -34.73 -40.67
N VAL A 151 38.97 -34.89 -39.81
CA VAL A 151 37.55 -34.81 -40.18
C VAL A 151 36.83 -33.89 -39.20
N ILE A 152 36.09 -32.91 -39.73
CA ILE A 152 35.23 -32.01 -38.96
C ILE A 152 33.79 -32.36 -39.29
N VAL A 153 32.98 -32.59 -38.26
CA VAL A 153 31.54 -32.80 -38.38
C VAL A 153 30.83 -31.64 -37.70
N THR A 154 29.94 -30.96 -38.41
CA THR A 154 29.09 -29.89 -37.88
C THR A 154 27.63 -30.33 -37.92
N ALA A 155 26.93 -30.25 -36.79
CA ALA A 155 25.49 -30.41 -36.70
C ALA A 155 24.83 -29.04 -36.52
N ARG A 156 23.78 -28.76 -37.30
CA ARG A 156 23.12 -27.45 -37.33
C ARG A 156 21.60 -27.56 -37.39
N GLN A 157 20.90 -26.75 -36.61
CA GLN A 157 19.45 -26.59 -36.62
C GLN A 157 19.04 -25.12 -36.45
N GLU A 158 18.07 -24.66 -37.25
CA GLU A 158 17.38 -23.39 -37.04
C GLU A 158 16.30 -23.56 -35.97
N VAL A 159 16.37 -22.76 -34.89
CA VAL A 159 15.41 -22.84 -33.78
C VAL A 159 14.17 -22.03 -34.15
N ARG A 160 13.03 -22.71 -34.29
CA ARG A 160 11.71 -22.07 -34.43
C ARG A 160 11.04 -22.10 -33.05
N ASP A 161 10.88 -20.94 -32.45
CA ASP A 161 10.25 -20.68 -31.14
C ASP A 161 10.89 -21.33 -29.89
N GLY A 162 10.78 -20.63 -28.76
CA GLY A 162 11.40 -20.99 -27.48
C GLY A 162 10.76 -22.19 -26.76
N SER A 163 9.64 -22.73 -27.24
CA SER A 163 8.96 -23.91 -26.67
C SER A 163 9.67 -25.22 -26.97
N ASP A 164 10.21 -25.37 -28.18
CA ASP A 164 10.69 -26.66 -28.69
C ASP A 164 12.00 -27.11 -27.99
N SER A 165 12.79 -26.14 -27.52
CA SER A 165 14.02 -26.41 -26.76
C SER A 165 13.76 -27.06 -25.40
N TYR A 166 12.65 -26.72 -24.72
CA TYR A 166 12.35 -27.24 -23.38
C TYR A 166 11.69 -28.62 -23.43
N ASP A 167 10.88 -28.90 -24.46
CA ASP A 167 10.24 -30.20 -24.65
C ASP A 167 11.26 -31.30 -25.02
N LEU A 168 12.28 -30.97 -25.82
CA LEU A 168 13.38 -31.90 -26.15
C LEU A 168 14.32 -32.18 -24.96
N LEU A 169 14.56 -31.18 -24.10
CA LEU A 169 15.28 -31.34 -22.83
C LEU A 169 14.51 -32.22 -21.83
N GLY A 170 13.18 -32.19 -21.87
CA GLY A 170 12.31 -33.04 -21.07
C GLY A 170 12.48 -34.53 -21.40
N ALA A 171 12.62 -34.88 -22.68
CA ALA A 171 12.81 -36.26 -23.14
C ALA A 171 14.16 -36.87 -22.74
N LEU A 172 15.22 -36.06 -22.60
CA LEU A 172 16.54 -36.52 -22.17
C LEU A 172 16.68 -36.68 -20.64
N ASN A 173 15.86 -35.97 -19.85
CA ASN A 173 15.96 -35.96 -18.39
C ASN A 173 15.30 -37.17 -17.70
N THR A 174 14.49 -37.97 -18.39
CA THR A 174 13.74 -39.09 -17.78
C THR A 174 14.56 -40.36 -17.55
N ASN A 175 15.72 -40.54 -18.18
CA ASN A 175 16.53 -41.76 -18.09
C ASN A 175 17.92 -41.54 -17.46
N ARG A 176 17.96 -41.13 -16.18
CA ARG A 176 19.19 -41.14 -15.37
C ARG A 176 19.50 -42.52 -14.80
N ARG A 177 20.25 -43.34 -15.55
CA ARG A 177 21.15 -44.34 -14.93
C ARG A 177 22.50 -44.35 -15.67
N SER A 178 23.54 -44.05 -14.88
CA SER A 178 24.96 -44.33 -15.13
C SER A 178 25.69 -43.60 -16.27
N VAL A 179 25.93 -42.29 -16.14
CA VAL A 179 27.19 -41.67 -16.63
C VAL A 179 27.59 -40.51 -15.68
N LYS A 180 28.76 -40.59 -15.04
CA LYS A 180 29.35 -39.48 -14.27
C LYS A 180 29.91 -38.45 -15.25
N GLY A 181 29.42 -37.20 -15.19
CA GLY A 181 30.00 -36.06 -15.93
C GLY A 181 29.03 -35.10 -16.64
N LEU A 182 27.79 -34.95 -16.17
CA LEU A 182 26.78 -34.04 -16.75
C LEU A 182 26.53 -32.86 -15.81
N SER A 183 27.33 -31.79 -15.92
CA SER A 183 27.08 -30.50 -15.25
C SER A 183 26.53 -29.42 -16.18
N ASP A 184 26.59 -29.59 -17.51
CA ASP A 184 26.43 -28.47 -18.47
C ASP A 184 25.24 -28.64 -19.44
N ILE A 185 24.05 -29.04 -18.94
CA ILE A 185 22.82 -29.17 -19.78
C ILE A 185 21.97 -27.87 -19.76
N SER A 186 22.39 -26.83 -19.05
CA SER A 186 21.69 -25.52 -19.05
C SER A 186 21.98 -24.65 -20.28
N ASP A 187 22.82 -25.11 -21.20
CA ASP A 187 23.25 -24.36 -22.38
C ASP A 187 22.37 -24.68 -23.59
N ARG A 188 21.98 -23.65 -24.37
CA ARG A 188 21.03 -23.75 -25.49
C ARG A 188 21.53 -24.62 -26.65
N ASN A 189 22.85 -24.79 -26.75
CA ASN A 189 23.51 -25.70 -27.70
C ASN A 189 23.69 -27.13 -27.15
N GLY A 190 23.22 -27.43 -25.94
CA GLY A 190 23.45 -28.70 -25.24
C GLY A 190 23.05 -29.94 -26.04
N ILE A 191 22.02 -29.85 -26.87
CA ILE A 191 21.55 -30.95 -27.72
C ILE A 191 22.50 -31.18 -28.90
N ALA A 192 22.81 -30.13 -29.68
CA ALA A 192 23.78 -30.18 -30.77
C ALA A 192 25.14 -30.71 -30.30
N ASN A 193 25.58 -30.23 -29.13
CA ASN A 193 26.81 -30.65 -28.45
C ASN A 193 26.80 -32.14 -28.13
N HIS A 194 25.68 -32.65 -27.64
CA HIS A 194 25.53 -34.05 -27.30
C HIS A 194 25.55 -34.94 -28.55
N ILE A 195 24.92 -34.50 -29.66
CA ILE A 195 24.90 -35.21 -30.94
C ILE A 195 26.32 -35.36 -31.50
N VAL A 196 27.06 -34.26 -31.68
CA VAL A 196 28.40 -34.32 -32.30
C VAL A 196 29.43 -35.06 -31.43
N ARG A 197 29.24 -35.04 -30.10
CA ARG A 197 30.05 -35.83 -29.16
C ARG A 197 29.85 -37.32 -29.32
N ASN A 198 28.60 -37.77 -29.53
CA ASN A 198 28.32 -39.17 -29.78
C ASN A 198 28.84 -39.62 -31.16
N ILE A 199 28.67 -38.79 -32.20
CA ILE A 199 29.18 -39.11 -33.55
C ILE A 199 30.65 -39.44 -33.49
N GLY A 200 31.46 -38.59 -32.86
CA GLY A 200 32.89 -38.86 -32.90
C GLY A 200 33.39 -39.80 -31.79
N GLN A 201 32.63 -40.03 -30.71
CA GLN A 201 32.87 -41.18 -29.83
C GLN A 201 32.62 -42.52 -30.54
N SER A 202 31.81 -42.54 -31.61
CA SER A 202 31.61 -43.74 -32.45
C SER A 202 32.89 -44.18 -33.17
N GLY A 203 33.89 -43.31 -33.31
CA GLY A 203 35.22 -43.67 -33.82
C GLY A 203 36.12 -44.38 -32.80
N LEU A 204 35.77 -44.36 -31.50
CA LEU A 204 36.54 -44.97 -30.39
C LEU A 204 36.01 -46.34 -29.95
N SER A 205 34.77 -46.71 -30.30
CA SER A 205 34.11 -47.94 -29.82
C SER A 205 33.88 -48.94 -30.96
N ILE A 206 34.36 -50.17 -30.78
CA ILE A 206 34.09 -51.32 -31.69
C ILE A 206 32.70 -51.92 -31.39
N ASP A 207 32.17 -51.73 -30.18
CA ASP A 207 30.86 -52.23 -29.78
C ASP A 207 29.77 -51.17 -29.96
N GLY A 208 28.94 -51.36 -30.98
CA GLY A 208 27.78 -50.53 -31.29
C GLY A 208 26.71 -50.59 -30.20
N THR A 209 26.70 -49.63 -29.30
CA THR A 209 25.53 -49.37 -28.46
C THR A 209 24.54 -48.53 -29.28
N SER A 210 23.47 -49.18 -29.75
CA SER A 210 22.31 -48.52 -30.37
C SER A 210 21.73 -47.49 -29.40
N GLN A 211 21.83 -46.21 -29.72
CA GLN A 211 21.13 -45.14 -29.00
C GLN A 211 19.93 -44.68 -29.83
N SER A 212 18.81 -45.38 -29.67
CA SER A 212 17.51 -45.06 -30.30
C SER A 212 17.07 -43.61 -30.06
N ASP A 213 17.43 -43.06 -28.90
CA ASP A 213 16.90 -41.78 -28.42
C ASP A 213 17.52 -40.60 -29.18
N LEU A 214 18.83 -40.66 -29.48
CA LEU A 214 19.53 -39.65 -30.29
C LEU A 214 19.12 -39.67 -31.75
N LYS A 215 18.75 -40.84 -32.29
CA LYS A 215 18.30 -40.98 -33.68
C LYS A 215 17.02 -40.19 -33.95
N SER A 216 16.12 -40.11 -32.97
CA SER A 216 14.89 -39.32 -33.11
C SER A 216 15.16 -37.81 -33.09
N ILE A 217 16.01 -37.35 -32.16
CA ILE A 217 16.35 -35.94 -31.97
C ILE A 217 17.23 -35.41 -33.13
N SER A 218 18.09 -36.26 -33.70
CA SER A 218 19.00 -35.85 -34.77
C SER A 218 18.32 -35.63 -36.13
N THR A 219 17.08 -36.10 -36.32
CA THR A 219 16.32 -35.86 -37.57
C THR A 219 16.02 -34.39 -37.84
N SER A 220 16.02 -33.54 -36.81
CA SER A 220 15.84 -32.09 -36.95
C SER A 220 17.13 -31.33 -37.23
N PHE A 221 18.28 -32.02 -37.32
CA PHE A 221 19.59 -31.43 -37.59
C PHE A 221 20.07 -31.74 -39.00
N GLY A 222 20.65 -30.74 -39.66
CA GLY A 222 21.48 -30.93 -40.85
C GLY A 222 22.93 -31.19 -40.46
N PHE A 223 23.61 -32.07 -41.21
CA PHE A 223 25.02 -32.40 -40.99
C PHE A 223 25.91 -31.97 -42.15
N GLU A 224 27.04 -31.37 -41.82
CA GLU A 224 28.12 -31.02 -42.75
C GLU A 224 29.42 -31.69 -42.31
N VAL A 225 30.10 -32.37 -43.24
CA VAL A 225 31.38 -33.03 -42.98
C VAL A 225 32.45 -32.42 -43.88
N LEU A 226 33.58 -32.06 -43.28
CA LEU A 226 34.79 -31.62 -43.97
C LEU A 226 35.90 -32.59 -43.63
N ALA A 227 36.44 -33.29 -44.63
CA ALA A 227 37.42 -34.35 -44.41
C ALA A 227 38.69 -34.14 -45.24
N GLN A 228 39.84 -34.47 -44.67
CA GLN A 228 41.18 -34.43 -45.28
C GLN A 228 41.91 -35.75 -45.03
N GLY A 229 42.54 -36.30 -46.06
CA GLY A 229 43.33 -37.54 -45.95
C GLY A 229 42.51 -38.83 -45.92
N VAL A 230 41.23 -38.75 -46.29
CA VAL A 230 40.30 -39.89 -46.48
C VAL A 230 39.56 -39.71 -47.81
N ASP A 231 39.03 -40.82 -48.33
CA ASP A 231 38.25 -40.83 -49.57
C ASP A 231 36.89 -40.14 -49.39
N ASN A 232 36.52 -39.24 -50.31
CA ASN A 232 35.42 -38.27 -50.15
C ASN A 232 34.29 -38.45 -51.18
N GLU A 233 34.24 -39.57 -51.92
CA GLU A 233 33.29 -39.77 -53.02
C GLU A 233 31.80 -39.85 -52.57
N SER A 234 31.52 -40.07 -51.27
CA SER A 234 30.16 -40.03 -50.72
C SER A 234 30.10 -39.47 -49.29
N ILE A 235 30.03 -38.15 -49.15
CA ILE A 235 29.88 -37.49 -47.84
C ILE A 235 28.42 -37.61 -47.33
N PRO A 236 28.18 -38.23 -46.16
CA PRO A 236 26.83 -38.37 -45.61
C PRO A 236 26.31 -37.07 -44.97
N HIS A 237 24.97 -36.94 -44.91
CA HIS A 237 24.27 -35.74 -44.41
C HIS A 237 23.30 -36.01 -43.26
N ASP A 238 23.24 -37.24 -42.76
CA ASP A 238 22.43 -37.65 -41.62
C ASP A 238 23.31 -38.22 -40.50
N PHE A 239 22.73 -38.35 -39.31
CA PHE A 239 23.45 -38.80 -38.12
C PHE A 239 24.08 -40.20 -38.27
N GLU A 240 23.39 -41.12 -38.93
CA GLU A 240 23.79 -42.53 -39.03
C GLU A 240 24.95 -42.68 -40.01
N GLY A 241 24.81 -42.12 -41.21
CA GLY A 241 25.86 -42.11 -42.22
C GLY A 241 27.11 -41.38 -41.74
N VAL A 242 26.96 -40.23 -41.06
CA VAL A 242 28.12 -39.49 -40.53
C VAL A 242 28.83 -40.28 -39.42
N SER A 243 28.08 -40.99 -38.56
CA SER A 243 28.68 -41.84 -37.52
C SER A 243 29.45 -43.03 -38.11
N GLU A 244 28.94 -43.64 -39.18
CA GLU A 244 29.64 -44.69 -39.92
C GLU A 244 30.90 -44.17 -40.63
N PHE A 245 30.81 -43.00 -41.28
CA PHE A 245 31.94 -42.36 -41.93
C PHE A 245 33.09 -42.08 -40.95
N VAL A 246 32.78 -41.55 -39.76
CA VAL A 246 33.80 -41.31 -38.73
C VAL A 246 34.43 -42.62 -38.23
N ARG A 247 33.66 -43.70 -38.12
CA ARG A 247 34.17 -45.03 -37.72
C ARG A 247 35.10 -45.62 -38.78
N ALA A 248 34.86 -45.34 -40.06
CA ALA A 248 35.63 -45.85 -41.18
C ALA A 248 36.94 -45.08 -41.46
N ILE A 249 37.20 -43.94 -40.80
CA ILE A 249 38.41 -43.12 -41.01
C ILE A 249 39.71 -43.93 -41.03
N PRO A 250 40.00 -44.83 -40.06
CA PRO A 250 41.24 -45.60 -40.08
C PRO A 250 41.42 -46.47 -41.33
N SER A 251 40.33 -47.08 -41.81
CA SER A 251 40.32 -47.87 -43.05
C SER A 251 40.55 -46.98 -44.27
N HIS A 252 39.94 -45.79 -44.33
CA HIS A 252 40.14 -44.86 -45.43
C HIS A 252 41.56 -44.26 -45.49
N VAL A 253 42.25 -44.08 -44.35
CA VAL A 253 43.65 -43.61 -44.38
C VAL A 253 44.60 -44.66 -44.95
N SER A 254 44.30 -45.95 -44.76
CA SER A 254 45.15 -47.04 -45.25
C SER A 254 45.32 -47.04 -46.78
N SER A 255 44.34 -46.53 -47.52
CA SER A 255 44.38 -46.41 -48.98
C SER A 255 45.06 -45.14 -49.50
N VAL A 256 45.46 -44.21 -48.62
CA VAL A 256 46.05 -42.92 -49.00
C VAL A 256 47.53 -42.86 -48.64
N ASN A 257 48.39 -42.54 -49.61
CA ASN A 257 49.83 -42.33 -49.43
C ASN A 257 50.53 -43.49 -48.69
N ASN A 258 50.34 -44.73 -49.16
CA ASN A 258 50.87 -45.95 -48.53
C ASN A 258 50.54 -46.06 -47.02
N GLY A 259 49.33 -45.65 -46.64
CA GLY A 259 48.84 -45.64 -45.26
C GLY A 259 49.33 -44.48 -44.39
N LYS A 260 50.05 -43.50 -44.96
CA LYS A 260 50.47 -42.28 -44.24
C LYS A 260 49.32 -41.27 -44.14
N GLY A 261 48.43 -41.20 -45.14
CA GLY A 261 47.47 -40.11 -45.26
C GLY A 261 48.13 -38.80 -45.75
N VAL A 262 47.67 -37.65 -45.25
CA VAL A 262 48.14 -36.30 -45.60
C VAL A 262 48.91 -35.65 -44.44
N PRO A 263 49.71 -34.60 -44.67
CA PRO A 263 50.31 -33.83 -43.58
C PRO A 263 49.21 -33.20 -42.72
N ILE A 264 49.26 -33.43 -41.41
CA ILE A 264 48.32 -32.86 -40.42
C ILE A 264 49.05 -31.92 -39.45
N ALA A 265 50.37 -32.05 -39.30
CA ALA A 265 51.22 -31.07 -38.63
C ALA A 265 52.66 -31.11 -39.15
N ILE A 266 53.36 -30.00 -39.00
CA ILE A 266 54.78 -29.84 -39.33
C ILE A 266 55.54 -29.28 -38.13
N HIS A 267 56.81 -29.65 -38.05
CA HIS A 267 57.75 -29.12 -37.08
C HIS A 267 58.87 -28.41 -37.82
N LEU A 268 59.07 -27.15 -37.44
CA LEU A 268 59.97 -26.21 -38.09
C LEU A 268 61.20 -25.98 -37.22
N LEU A 269 62.38 -25.96 -37.83
CA LEU A 269 63.61 -25.60 -37.13
C LEU A 269 64.22 -24.35 -37.77
N PRO A 270 64.63 -23.33 -37.00
CA PRO A 270 65.27 -22.14 -37.55
C PRO A 270 66.54 -22.51 -38.33
N LEU A 271 66.70 -21.95 -39.53
CA LEU A 271 67.90 -22.20 -40.35
C LEU A 271 69.18 -21.74 -39.65
N SER A 272 69.11 -20.67 -38.86
CA SER A 272 70.22 -20.17 -38.04
C SER A 272 70.67 -21.17 -36.98
N GLU A 273 69.73 -21.81 -36.29
CA GLU A 273 70.03 -22.83 -35.27
C GLU A 273 70.57 -24.12 -35.89
N LEU A 274 70.04 -24.51 -37.06
CA LEU A 274 70.54 -25.66 -37.80
C LEU A 274 71.94 -25.42 -38.40
N ALA A 275 72.24 -24.21 -38.85
CA ALA A 275 73.57 -23.86 -39.34
C ALA A 275 74.62 -23.92 -38.23
N LYS A 276 74.28 -23.41 -37.03
CA LYS A 276 75.13 -23.48 -35.84
C LYS A 276 75.48 -24.92 -35.48
N SER A 277 74.50 -25.83 -35.49
CA SER A 277 74.76 -27.24 -35.15
C SER A 277 75.69 -27.96 -36.11
N PHE A 278 75.78 -27.48 -37.34
CA PHE A 278 76.68 -28.01 -38.37
C PHE A 278 77.98 -27.20 -38.51
N ASN A 279 78.24 -26.23 -37.61
CA ASN A 279 79.38 -25.31 -37.68
C ASN A 279 79.50 -24.57 -39.03
N LEU A 280 78.37 -24.26 -39.66
CA LEU A 280 78.33 -23.52 -40.93
C LEU A 280 78.31 -22.01 -40.66
N GLN A 281 79.13 -21.24 -41.40
CA GLN A 281 79.07 -19.78 -41.38
C GLN A 281 78.05 -19.29 -42.41
N LEU A 282 77.00 -18.62 -41.94
CA LEU A 282 75.97 -18.03 -42.78
C LEU A 282 76.44 -16.67 -43.31
N ALA A 283 76.24 -16.40 -44.61
CA ALA A 283 76.46 -15.08 -45.17
C ALA A 283 75.40 -14.07 -44.66
N ASN A 284 74.20 -14.56 -44.33
CA ASN A 284 73.06 -13.76 -43.89
C ASN A 284 72.44 -14.33 -42.60
N THR A 285 72.94 -13.93 -41.43
CA THR A 285 72.32 -14.32 -40.15
C THR A 285 71.09 -13.46 -39.87
N ARG A 286 69.90 -14.05 -39.89
CA ARG A 286 68.64 -13.36 -39.58
C ARG A 286 68.27 -13.52 -38.12
N ILE A 287 68.04 -12.42 -37.42
CA ILE A 287 67.45 -12.41 -36.08
C ILE A 287 65.95 -12.17 -36.27
N LEU A 288 65.17 -13.23 -36.11
CA LEU A 288 63.71 -13.15 -36.11
C LEU A 288 63.28 -12.73 -34.70
N GLN A 289 62.59 -11.59 -34.58
CA GLN A 289 62.00 -11.22 -33.29
C GLN A 289 60.70 -12.00 -33.08
N SER A 290 60.61 -12.68 -31.94
CA SER A 290 59.37 -13.33 -31.52
C SER A 290 58.34 -12.27 -31.11
N LEU A 291 57.07 -12.48 -31.45
CA LEU A 291 56.00 -11.61 -30.96
C LEU A 291 55.81 -11.77 -29.44
N ASP A 292 55.47 -10.67 -28.76
CA ASP A 292 55.10 -10.72 -27.35
C ASP A 292 53.80 -11.52 -27.18
N LYS A 293 53.85 -12.62 -26.43
CA LYS A 293 52.72 -13.55 -26.29
C LYS A 293 51.47 -12.87 -25.72
N ILE A 294 51.65 -11.97 -24.74
CA ILE A 294 50.53 -11.28 -24.09
C ILE A 294 49.85 -10.33 -25.08
N ALA A 295 50.63 -9.56 -25.85
CA ALA A 295 50.10 -8.68 -26.88
C ALA A 295 49.40 -9.46 -28.01
N VAL A 296 49.94 -10.63 -28.40
CA VAL A 296 49.29 -11.53 -29.37
C VAL A 296 47.94 -12.02 -28.84
N ASP A 297 47.89 -12.54 -27.60
CA ASP A 297 46.64 -13.02 -27.01
C ASP A 297 45.57 -11.89 -26.96
N ARG A 298 45.97 -10.67 -26.56
CA ARG A 298 45.08 -9.48 -26.57
C ARG A 298 44.61 -9.07 -27.96
N ALA A 299 45.47 -9.15 -28.97
CA ALA A 299 45.11 -8.84 -30.35
C ALA A 299 44.12 -9.86 -30.92
N LEU A 300 44.26 -11.13 -30.54
CA LEU A 300 43.30 -12.17 -30.89
C LEU A 300 41.93 -11.91 -30.24
N GLU A 301 41.90 -11.64 -28.93
CA GLU A 301 40.66 -11.27 -28.20
C GLU A 301 39.95 -10.09 -28.90
N ARG A 302 40.71 -9.06 -29.30
CA ARG A 302 40.17 -7.89 -29.98
C ARG A 302 39.50 -8.21 -31.33
N LEU A 303 40.12 -9.07 -32.15
CA LEU A 303 39.51 -9.53 -33.40
C LEU A 303 38.22 -10.31 -33.16
N MET A 304 38.14 -11.02 -32.04
CA MET A 304 36.94 -11.76 -31.66
C MET A 304 35.81 -10.87 -31.17
N ASP A 305 36.12 -9.78 -30.46
CA ASP A 305 35.14 -8.76 -30.10
C ASP A 305 34.51 -8.12 -31.35
N TRP A 306 35.31 -7.79 -32.36
CA TRP A 306 34.81 -7.31 -33.66
C TRP A 306 33.86 -8.31 -34.32
N ALA A 307 34.26 -9.58 -34.41
CA ALA A 307 33.44 -10.64 -35.00
C ALA A 307 32.09 -10.77 -34.26
N LYS A 308 32.10 -10.66 -32.92
CA LYS A 308 30.88 -10.69 -32.10
C LYS A 308 29.96 -9.49 -32.38
N VAL A 309 30.50 -8.28 -32.46
CA VAL A 309 29.73 -7.07 -32.78
C VAL A 309 29.06 -7.19 -34.15
N ILE A 310 29.79 -7.63 -35.17
CA ILE A 310 29.26 -7.78 -36.53
C ILE A 310 28.19 -8.89 -36.59
N ALA A 311 28.37 -9.99 -35.84
CA ALA A 311 27.38 -11.07 -35.74
C ALA A 311 26.08 -10.59 -35.06
N ASN A 312 26.18 -9.83 -33.97
CA ASN A 312 25.03 -9.24 -33.28
C ASN A 312 24.26 -8.29 -34.20
N LEU A 313 24.96 -7.39 -34.90
CA LEU A 313 24.36 -6.45 -35.84
C LEU A 313 23.69 -7.16 -37.02
N SER A 314 24.29 -8.24 -37.52
CA SER A 314 23.71 -9.06 -38.58
C SER A 314 22.42 -9.74 -38.11
N SER A 315 22.45 -10.37 -36.94
CA SER A 315 21.28 -11.03 -36.34
C SER A 315 20.14 -10.03 -36.08
N TYR A 316 20.47 -8.84 -35.58
CA TYR A 316 19.51 -7.77 -35.39
C TYR A 316 18.91 -7.30 -36.72
N LEU A 317 19.74 -7.13 -37.76
CA LEU A 317 19.26 -6.74 -39.08
C LEU A 317 18.32 -7.79 -39.70
N ASP A 318 18.64 -9.08 -39.53
CA ASP A 318 17.78 -10.18 -40.00
C ASP A 318 16.44 -10.18 -39.25
N LEU A 319 16.46 -9.99 -37.92
CA LEU A 319 15.26 -9.86 -37.11
C LEU A 319 14.38 -8.69 -37.59
N LEU A 320 14.98 -7.53 -37.87
CA LEU A 320 14.25 -6.37 -38.40
C LEU A 320 13.67 -6.65 -39.79
N GLN A 321 14.38 -7.37 -40.66
CA GLN A 321 13.91 -7.70 -42.01
C GLN A 321 12.76 -8.71 -42.00
N GLN A 322 12.84 -9.75 -41.16
CA GLN A 322 11.76 -10.72 -40.98
C GLN A 322 10.48 -10.06 -40.45
N ASN A 323 10.62 -8.99 -39.67
CA ASN A 323 9.51 -8.25 -39.07
C ASN A 323 9.27 -6.89 -39.73
N ALA A 324 9.66 -6.71 -41.01
CA ALA A 324 9.61 -5.43 -41.71
C ALA A 324 8.22 -4.77 -41.75
N PHE A 325 7.14 -5.55 -41.58
CA PHE A 325 5.77 -5.04 -41.51
C PHE A 325 5.49 -4.08 -40.34
N CYS A 326 6.29 -4.13 -39.26
CA CYS A 326 6.14 -3.28 -38.06
C CYS A 326 7.38 -2.40 -37.78
N ILE A 327 8.35 -2.40 -38.70
CA ILE A 327 9.61 -1.68 -38.54
C ILE A 327 9.69 -0.52 -39.53
N PRO A 328 10.01 0.71 -39.08
CA PRO A 328 10.19 1.84 -39.99
C PRO A 328 11.48 1.72 -40.81
N GLY A 329 11.45 2.18 -42.06
CA GLY A 329 12.54 2.04 -43.02
C GLY A 329 13.84 2.74 -42.60
N HIS A 330 13.73 3.86 -41.87
CA HIS A 330 14.91 4.55 -41.32
C HIS A 330 15.67 3.68 -40.31
N GLN A 331 14.97 2.80 -39.56
CA GLN A 331 15.61 1.91 -38.59
C GLN A 331 16.40 0.80 -39.30
N LEU A 332 15.83 0.22 -40.36
CA LEU A 332 16.56 -0.72 -41.23
C LEU A 332 17.82 -0.06 -41.83
N TYR A 333 17.71 1.20 -42.26
CA TYR A 333 18.87 1.96 -42.76
C TYR A 333 19.91 2.21 -41.66
N LYS A 334 19.49 2.61 -40.45
CA LYS A 334 20.36 2.83 -39.29
C LYS A 334 21.15 1.57 -38.93
N ALA A 335 20.48 0.42 -38.83
CA ALA A 335 21.12 -0.87 -38.55
C ALA A 335 22.13 -1.27 -39.64
N ARG A 336 21.75 -1.14 -40.93
CA ARG A 336 22.67 -1.39 -42.06
C ARG A 336 23.88 -0.46 -42.07
N ARG A 337 23.70 0.81 -41.69
CA ARG A 337 24.80 1.79 -41.63
C ARG A 337 25.78 1.43 -40.51
N GLN A 338 25.29 1.07 -39.33
CA GLN A 338 26.15 0.67 -38.21
C GLN A 338 26.92 -0.61 -38.50
N LYS A 339 26.27 -1.62 -39.09
CA LYS A 339 26.97 -2.84 -39.54
C LYS A 339 28.11 -2.52 -40.50
N ARG A 340 27.85 -1.73 -41.55
CA ARG A 340 28.88 -1.35 -42.53
C ARG A 340 30.04 -0.57 -41.92
N ARG A 341 29.77 0.25 -40.90
CA ARG A 341 30.81 0.99 -40.19
C ARG A 341 31.68 0.05 -39.35
N ALA A 342 31.08 -0.87 -38.60
CA ALA A 342 31.81 -1.88 -37.84
C ALA A 342 32.67 -2.79 -38.74
N GLU A 343 32.14 -3.23 -39.88
CA GLU A 343 32.91 -3.99 -40.88
C GLU A 343 34.11 -3.19 -41.44
N GLY A 344 33.94 -1.88 -41.66
CA GLY A 344 35.00 -1.00 -42.13
C GLY A 344 36.11 -0.80 -41.09
N ASP A 345 35.74 -0.62 -39.82
CA ASP A 345 36.70 -0.41 -38.73
C ASP A 345 37.47 -1.70 -38.40
N GLU A 346 36.81 -2.88 -38.44
CA GLU A 346 37.47 -4.18 -38.33
C GLU A 346 38.52 -4.38 -39.44
N GLU A 347 38.18 -4.07 -40.69
CA GLU A 347 39.09 -4.22 -41.83
C GLU A 347 40.30 -3.29 -41.70
N SER A 348 40.10 -2.06 -41.23
CA SER A 348 41.19 -1.12 -40.93
C SER A 348 42.12 -1.70 -39.85
N PHE A 349 41.55 -2.19 -38.75
CA PHE A 349 42.31 -2.80 -37.66
C PHE A 349 43.12 -4.02 -38.12
N LYS A 350 42.51 -4.93 -38.91
CA LYS A 350 43.20 -6.10 -39.48
C LYS A 350 44.39 -5.69 -40.35
N LYS A 351 44.24 -4.63 -41.15
CA LYS A 351 45.30 -4.12 -42.02
C LYS A 351 46.47 -3.55 -41.22
N ASP A 352 46.19 -2.76 -40.19
CA ASP A 352 47.23 -2.18 -39.34
C ASP A 352 47.96 -3.27 -38.54
N LEU A 353 47.20 -4.20 -37.96
CA LEU A 353 47.73 -5.36 -37.24
C LEU A 353 48.63 -6.23 -38.13
N ARG A 354 48.22 -6.46 -39.38
CA ARG A 354 49.01 -7.19 -40.38
C ARG A 354 50.36 -6.50 -40.64
N ALA A 355 50.35 -5.19 -40.85
CA ALA A 355 51.56 -4.42 -41.12
C ALA A 355 52.53 -4.48 -39.93
N THR A 356 52.03 -4.25 -38.72
CA THR A 356 52.82 -4.30 -37.49
C THR A 356 53.46 -5.67 -37.26
N ILE A 357 52.73 -6.77 -37.49
CA ILE A 357 53.29 -8.13 -37.36
C ILE A 357 54.45 -8.37 -38.33
N ILE A 358 54.30 -7.95 -39.59
CA ILE A 358 55.36 -8.08 -40.60
C ILE A 358 56.60 -7.27 -40.19
N ASP A 359 56.40 -6.04 -39.70
CA ASP A 359 57.50 -5.15 -39.32
C ASP A 359 58.27 -5.68 -38.09
N ILE A 360 57.57 -6.21 -37.08
CA ILE A 360 58.21 -6.84 -35.91
C ILE A 360 59.00 -8.08 -36.34
N ARG A 361 58.40 -8.98 -37.12
CA ARG A 361 59.08 -10.22 -37.56
C ARG A 361 60.30 -9.95 -38.44
N ASN A 362 60.33 -8.83 -39.17
CA ASN A 362 61.50 -8.37 -39.94
C ASN A 362 62.52 -7.58 -39.11
N GLY A 363 62.25 -7.31 -37.83
CA GLY A 363 63.11 -6.50 -36.96
C GLY A 363 63.10 -5.00 -37.27
N LEU A 364 62.09 -4.52 -38.03
CA LEU A 364 61.92 -3.09 -38.35
C LEU A 364 61.28 -2.31 -37.19
N GLN A 365 60.51 -2.98 -36.34
CA GLN A 365 59.90 -2.45 -35.12
C GLN A 365 60.15 -3.41 -33.94
N GLY A 366 60.16 -2.88 -32.72
CA GLY A 366 60.20 -3.69 -31.50
C GLY A 366 58.82 -4.24 -31.12
N THR A 367 58.79 -5.19 -30.19
CA THR A 367 57.56 -5.87 -29.74
C THR A 367 56.52 -4.92 -29.13
N GLU A 368 56.94 -3.76 -28.63
CA GLU A 368 56.09 -2.70 -28.08
C GLU A 368 55.14 -2.05 -29.11
N ALA A 369 55.45 -2.15 -30.41
CA ALA A 369 54.59 -1.60 -31.46
C ALA A 369 53.21 -2.26 -31.48
N LEU A 370 53.15 -3.57 -31.19
CA LEU A 370 51.89 -4.31 -31.10
C LEU A 370 51.05 -3.84 -29.91
N GLN A 371 51.67 -3.56 -28.76
CA GLN A 371 50.97 -3.02 -27.59
C GLN A 371 50.44 -1.61 -27.86
N THR A 372 51.23 -0.77 -28.53
CA THR A 372 50.83 0.59 -28.93
C THR A 372 49.59 0.59 -29.83
N LEU A 373 49.53 -0.31 -30.82
CA LEU A 373 48.36 -0.47 -31.69
C LEU A 373 47.11 -0.88 -30.90
N LEU A 374 47.26 -1.79 -29.93
CA LEU A 374 46.16 -2.26 -29.09
C LEU A 374 45.66 -1.18 -28.11
N GLU A 375 46.53 -0.29 -27.66
CA GLU A 375 46.17 0.85 -26.81
C GLU A 375 45.39 1.93 -27.58
N GLN A 376 45.81 2.23 -28.81
CA GLN A 376 45.12 3.20 -29.68
C GLN A 376 43.71 2.75 -30.07
N THR A 377 43.46 1.44 -30.02
CA THR A 377 42.19 0.82 -30.39
C THR A 377 41.41 0.36 -29.16
N ASN A 378 41.86 0.67 -27.93
CA ASN A 378 41.41 0.01 -26.71
C ASN A 378 40.01 0.41 -26.20
N ASP A 379 39.16 1.01 -27.03
CA ASP A 379 37.95 1.67 -26.56
C ASP A 379 36.77 0.70 -26.45
N ILE A 380 36.55 0.15 -25.25
CA ILE A 380 35.36 -0.66 -24.92
C ILE A 380 34.07 0.13 -25.21
N GLU A 381 34.11 1.46 -25.09
CA GLU A 381 32.98 2.34 -25.40
C GLU A 381 32.58 2.26 -26.88
N GLU A 382 33.52 1.96 -27.79
CA GLU A 382 33.25 1.85 -29.22
C GLU A 382 32.41 0.61 -29.55
N PHE A 383 32.70 -0.54 -28.93
CA PHE A 383 31.92 -1.77 -29.10
C PHE A 383 30.52 -1.67 -28.48
N GLU A 384 30.38 -1.02 -27.33
CA GLU A 384 29.07 -0.75 -26.74
C GLU A 384 28.25 0.20 -27.63
N THR A 385 28.90 1.19 -28.24
CA THR A 385 28.27 2.11 -29.19
C THR A 385 27.66 1.35 -30.38
N TYR A 386 28.39 0.38 -30.95
CA TYR A 386 27.85 -0.48 -32.01
C TYR A 386 26.67 -1.34 -31.53
N ASN A 387 26.81 -2.00 -30.39
CA ASN A 387 25.77 -2.90 -29.87
C ASN A 387 24.53 -2.16 -29.34
N SER A 388 24.62 -0.87 -29.01
CA SER A 388 23.52 -0.09 -28.43
C SER A 388 22.20 -0.18 -29.21
N ILE A 389 22.29 -0.20 -30.55
CA ILE A 389 21.11 -0.21 -31.42
C ILE A 389 20.41 -1.57 -31.45
N THR A 390 21.09 -2.65 -31.09
CA THR A 390 20.56 -4.02 -31.17
C THR A 390 19.39 -4.27 -30.22
N LYS A 391 19.22 -3.39 -29.22
CA LYS A 391 18.12 -3.47 -28.23
C LYS A 391 16.89 -2.66 -28.65
N GLU A 392 17.00 -1.80 -29.66
CA GLU A 392 15.88 -0.96 -30.12
C GLU A 392 14.82 -1.82 -30.83
N TYR A 393 13.54 -1.47 -30.70
CA TYR A 393 12.40 -2.13 -31.37
C TYR A 393 12.13 -3.61 -31.04
N ILE A 394 12.96 -4.32 -30.25
CA ILE A 394 12.70 -5.72 -29.85
C ILE A 394 11.31 -5.87 -29.23
N GLY A 395 10.97 -4.98 -28.29
CA GLY A 395 9.66 -5.01 -27.62
C GLY A 395 8.49 -4.76 -28.57
N LYS A 396 8.69 -3.90 -29.59
CA LYS A 396 7.66 -3.61 -30.61
C LYS A 396 7.37 -4.84 -31.45
N ILE A 397 8.42 -5.53 -31.90
CA ILE A 397 8.33 -6.77 -32.68
C ILE A 397 7.55 -7.83 -31.90
N ALA A 398 7.93 -8.05 -30.63
CA ALA A 398 7.25 -9.02 -29.78
C ALA A 398 5.74 -8.73 -29.66
N PHE A 399 5.37 -7.47 -29.44
CA PHE A 399 3.96 -7.07 -29.37
C PHE A 399 3.23 -7.20 -30.71
N ALA A 400 3.84 -6.75 -31.81
CA ALA A 400 3.23 -6.81 -33.13
C ALA A 400 2.95 -8.26 -33.55
N ASN A 401 3.86 -9.18 -33.24
CA ASN A 401 3.66 -10.61 -33.47
C ASN A 401 2.58 -11.19 -32.54
N GLU A 402 2.58 -10.83 -31.24
CA GLU A 402 1.57 -11.29 -30.27
C GLU A 402 0.14 -10.93 -30.71
N VAL A 403 -0.11 -9.67 -31.08
CA VAL A 403 -1.46 -9.22 -31.45
C VAL A 403 -1.92 -9.83 -32.78
N LYS A 404 -0.99 -10.01 -33.73
CA LYS A 404 -1.27 -10.63 -35.02
C LYS A 404 -1.60 -12.12 -34.87
N LEU A 405 -0.86 -12.84 -34.01
CA LEU A 405 -1.15 -14.23 -33.64
C LEU A 405 -2.54 -14.39 -32.99
N LYS A 406 -2.98 -13.37 -32.24
CA LYS A 406 -4.33 -13.33 -31.63
C LYS A 406 -5.43 -12.83 -32.58
N GLY A 407 -5.13 -12.60 -33.86
CA GLY A 407 -6.13 -12.26 -34.88
C GLY A 407 -6.35 -10.76 -35.13
N ALA A 408 -5.53 -9.87 -34.56
CA ALA A 408 -5.61 -8.44 -34.87
C ALA A 408 -5.10 -8.15 -36.30
N THR A 409 -5.77 -7.21 -36.99
CA THR A 409 -5.23 -6.64 -38.23
C THR A 409 -4.16 -5.61 -37.89
N TYR A 410 -2.97 -5.70 -38.48
CA TYR A 410 -1.85 -4.78 -38.23
C TYR A 410 -1.56 -3.91 -39.46
N SER A 411 -1.50 -2.59 -39.30
CA SER A 411 -1.36 -1.63 -40.41
C SER A 411 -0.29 -0.57 -40.12
N LYS A 412 0.66 -0.44 -41.03
CA LYS A 412 1.76 0.56 -41.00
C LYS A 412 1.46 1.75 -41.92
N THR A 413 0.27 2.34 -41.76
CA THR A 413 -0.37 3.12 -42.81
C THR A 413 -0.49 4.59 -42.45
N THR A 414 -0.30 5.48 -43.42
CA THR A 414 -0.58 6.91 -43.29
C THR A 414 -2.08 7.16 -43.15
N ILE A 415 -2.47 8.16 -42.35
CA ILE A 415 -3.88 8.47 -41.99
C ILE A 415 -4.87 8.41 -43.17
N LYS A 416 -4.46 8.82 -44.38
CA LYS A 416 -5.31 8.84 -45.60
C LYS A 416 -5.81 7.47 -46.09
N LEU A 417 -5.01 6.41 -45.91
CA LEU A 417 -5.38 5.04 -46.31
C LEU A 417 -6.14 4.32 -45.17
N LEU A 418 -6.14 4.91 -43.97
CA LEU A 418 -6.78 4.34 -42.79
C LEU A 418 -8.32 4.32 -42.93
N ASP A 419 -8.89 5.37 -43.51
CA ASP A 419 -10.33 5.49 -43.71
C ASP A 419 -10.86 4.38 -44.61
N GLU A 420 -10.12 3.98 -45.66
CA GLU A 420 -10.49 2.86 -46.52
C GLU A 420 -10.49 1.52 -45.77
N VAL A 421 -9.53 1.31 -44.86
CA VAL A 421 -9.45 0.10 -44.03
C VAL A 421 -10.60 0.07 -43.03
N ILE A 422 -10.93 1.21 -42.41
CA ILE A 422 -12.03 1.33 -41.45
C ILE A 422 -13.39 1.06 -42.12
N ILE A 423 -13.61 1.55 -43.35
CA ILE A 423 -14.87 1.35 -44.09
C ILE A 423 -15.15 -0.14 -44.36
N ARG A 424 -14.12 -0.99 -44.50
CA ARG A 424 -14.30 -2.43 -44.80
C ARG A 424 -15.00 -3.22 -43.69
N TYR A 425 -14.99 -2.72 -42.46
CA TYR A 425 -15.64 -3.38 -41.32
C TYR A 425 -17.13 -3.05 -41.21
N GLY A 426 -17.68 -2.18 -42.08
CA GLY A 426 -19.11 -1.96 -42.21
C GLY A 426 -19.81 -1.57 -40.90
N THR A 427 -20.76 -2.39 -40.48
CA THR A 427 -21.61 -2.17 -39.29
C THR A 427 -21.03 -2.74 -37.99
N ASP A 428 -19.92 -3.46 -38.07
CA ASP A 428 -19.33 -4.18 -36.95
C ASP A 428 -18.63 -3.22 -35.97
N ASP A 429 -18.37 -3.70 -34.74
CA ASP A 429 -17.56 -2.97 -33.78
C ASP A 429 -16.07 -3.05 -34.16
N LEU A 430 -15.42 -1.90 -34.29
CA LEU A 430 -13.99 -1.83 -34.60
C LEU A 430 -13.23 -1.13 -33.47
N TYR A 431 -12.28 -1.83 -32.88
CA TYR A 431 -11.36 -1.29 -31.88
C TYR A 431 -10.02 -0.98 -32.53
N VAL A 432 -9.63 0.29 -32.57
CA VAL A 432 -8.42 0.76 -33.25
C VAL A 432 -7.38 1.21 -32.22
N LEU A 433 -6.29 0.46 -32.06
CA LEU A 433 -5.13 0.91 -31.29
C LEU A 433 -4.28 1.84 -32.17
N TYR A 434 -4.04 3.06 -31.71
CA TYR A 434 -3.01 3.95 -32.26
C TYR A 434 -1.80 3.93 -31.33
N PHE A 435 -0.61 3.65 -31.86
CA PHE A 435 0.61 3.66 -31.04
C PHE A 435 1.89 3.89 -31.87
N SER A 436 2.96 4.28 -31.20
CA SER A 436 4.33 4.40 -31.73
C SER A 436 5.32 3.69 -30.79
N GLU A 437 6.55 3.45 -31.22
CA GLU A 437 7.60 2.93 -30.32
C GLU A 437 7.91 3.89 -29.16
N ALA A 438 7.79 5.20 -29.39
CA ALA A 438 7.90 6.18 -28.32
C ALA A 438 6.71 6.11 -27.34
N GLY A 439 5.49 5.96 -27.87
CA GLY A 439 4.27 5.81 -27.08
C GLY A 439 4.28 4.56 -26.18
N ARG A 440 4.92 3.46 -26.61
CA ARG A 440 5.11 2.24 -25.79
C ARG A 440 5.90 2.47 -24.51
N LYS A 441 6.74 3.50 -24.47
CA LYS A 441 7.56 3.83 -23.30
C LYS A 441 6.81 4.70 -22.29
N LEU A 442 5.61 5.17 -22.62
CA LEU A 442 4.77 5.97 -21.72
C LEU A 442 4.04 5.09 -20.70
N PRO A 443 3.76 5.60 -19.48
CA PRO A 443 3.07 4.84 -18.43
C PRO A 443 1.70 4.27 -18.84
N ILE A 444 0.99 4.97 -19.74
CA ILE A 444 -0.35 4.59 -20.23
C ILE A 444 -0.33 3.36 -21.17
N TRP A 445 0.86 2.94 -21.63
CA TRP A 445 1.01 1.77 -22.50
C TRP A 445 0.55 0.47 -21.83
N ALA A 446 0.98 0.21 -20.59
CA ALA A 446 0.67 -1.04 -19.89
C ALA A 446 -0.85 -1.28 -19.74
N PRO A 447 -1.66 -0.34 -19.22
CA PRO A 447 -3.11 -0.53 -19.14
C PRO A 447 -3.77 -0.61 -20.51
N THR A 448 -3.33 0.19 -21.49
CA THR A 448 -3.87 0.16 -22.86
C THR A 448 -3.60 -1.18 -23.54
N ARG A 449 -2.37 -1.72 -23.42
CA ARG A 449 -2.01 -3.05 -23.91
C ARG A 449 -2.88 -4.12 -23.27
N GLN A 450 -3.13 -4.05 -21.97
CA GLN A 450 -3.97 -5.05 -21.29
C GLN A 450 -5.41 -5.03 -21.84
N ILE A 451 -6.01 -3.85 -21.99
CA ILE A 451 -7.36 -3.72 -22.56
C ILE A 451 -7.42 -4.30 -23.98
N LEU A 452 -6.42 -4.03 -24.82
CA LEU A 452 -6.35 -4.59 -26.16
C LEU A 452 -6.27 -6.13 -26.13
N LEU A 453 -5.43 -6.69 -25.25
CA LEU A 453 -5.29 -8.14 -25.12
C LEU A 453 -6.57 -8.78 -24.59
N ASP A 454 -7.28 -8.13 -23.68
CA ASP A 454 -8.57 -8.62 -23.18
C ASP A 454 -9.60 -8.66 -24.32
N LEU A 455 -9.66 -7.62 -25.17
CA LEU A 455 -10.51 -7.59 -26.37
C LEU A 455 -10.18 -8.72 -27.36
N LEU A 456 -8.90 -9.10 -27.47
CA LEU A 456 -8.44 -10.17 -28.36
C LEU A 456 -8.66 -11.57 -27.77
N ASN A 457 -8.58 -11.73 -26.45
CA ASN A 457 -8.76 -13.00 -25.77
C ASN A 457 -10.24 -13.38 -25.61
N GLU A 458 -11.10 -12.38 -25.41
CA GLU A 458 -12.56 -12.54 -25.30
C GLU A 458 -13.29 -11.69 -26.36
N PRO A 459 -13.15 -12.00 -27.65
CA PRO A 459 -13.75 -11.20 -28.71
C PRO A 459 -15.28 -11.26 -28.63
N SER A 460 -15.93 -10.10 -28.77
CA SER A 460 -17.39 -10.03 -28.87
C SER A 460 -17.83 -10.47 -30.27
N PRO A 461 -19.05 -11.03 -30.43
CA PRO A 461 -19.63 -11.28 -31.75
C PRO A 461 -19.64 -9.97 -32.57
N ASP A 462 -19.27 -10.06 -33.85
CA ASP A 462 -19.23 -8.90 -34.76
C ASP A 462 -18.29 -7.77 -34.29
N SER A 463 -17.13 -8.13 -33.71
CA SER A 463 -16.10 -7.17 -33.30
C SER A 463 -14.71 -7.50 -33.88
N HIS A 464 -13.97 -6.46 -34.25
CA HIS A 464 -12.65 -6.54 -34.87
C HIS A 464 -11.65 -5.63 -34.17
N VAL A 465 -10.37 -6.00 -34.23
CA VAL A 465 -9.27 -5.21 -33.67
C VAL A 465 -8.29 -4.82 -34.79
N LEU A 466 -8.04 -3.52 -34.92
CA LEU A 466 -7.07 -2.93 -35.82
C LEU A 466 -5.95 -2.28 -35.01
N VAL A 467 -4.71 -2.58 -35.34
CA VAL A 467 -3.53 -1.98 -34.74
C VAL A 467 -2.86 -1.09 -35.78
N VAL A 468 -2.77 0.20 -35.46
CA VAL A 468 -2.24 1.25 -36.32
C VAL A 468 -0.91 1.71 -35.75
N ASP A 469 0.14 1.41 -36.49
CA ASP A 469 1.50 1.81 -36.18
C ASP A 469 1.77 3.20 -36.76
N LEU A 470 2.00 4.17 -35.87
CA LEU A 470 2.24 5.58 -36.19
C LEU A 470 3.69 5.90 -36.54
N ASP A 471 4.59 4.92 -36.49
CA ASP A 471 5.98 5.10 -36.91
C ASP A 471 6.05 5.13 -38.44
N SER A 472 6.12 6.35 -39.01
CA SER A 472 6.09 6.57 -40.47
C SER A 472 7.45 6.38 -41.15
N ASP A 473 7.42 5.98 -42.42
CA ASP A 473 8.60 5.97 -43.31
C ASP A 473 8.87 7.34 -43.97
N SER A 474 7.96 8.30 -43.82
CA SER A 474 7.88 9.53 -44.63
C SER A 474 8.47 10.79 -44.00
N SER A 475 8.87 10.78 -42.73
CA SER A 475 9.42 11.95 -42.07
C SER A 475 10.95 11.96 -42.15
N GLY A 476 11.48 12.73 -43.09
CA GLY A 476 12.86 13.24 -43.06
C GLY A 476 13.12 14.22 -41.90
N SER A 477 12.12 14.47 -41.05
CA SER A 477 12.24 15.17 -39.78
C SER A 477 12.27 14.17 -38.62
N SER A 478 13.20 14.38 -37.69
CA SER A 478 13.36 13.65 -36.43
C SER A 478 12.22 13.87 -35.42
N GLU A 479 11.01 14.21 -35.88
CA GLU A 479 9.85 14.40 -35.01
C GLU A 479 9.27 13.03 -34.64
N VAL A 480 9.71 12.55 -33.49
CA VAL A 480 9.16 11.37 -32.83
C VAL A 480 7.68 11.63 -32.56
N ASN A 481 6.78 10.87 -33.20
CA ASN A 481 5.36 10.87 -32.87
C ASN A 481 5.20 10.39 -31.43
N SER A 482 5.11 11.36 -30.51
CA SER A 482 4.98 11.17 -29.06
C SER A 482 3.52 11.10 -28.62
N GLU A 483 2.59 10.93 -29.57
CA GLU A 483 1.18 10.75 -29.25
C GLU A 483 1.01 9.58 -28.27
N PRO A 484 0.27 9.79 -27.16
CA PRO A 484 0.01 8.73 -26.20
C PRO A 484 -0.80 7.61 -26.87
N PRO A 485 -0.47 6.33 -26.58
CA PRO A 485 -1.21 5.23 -27.15
C PRO A 485 -2.66 5.26 -26.65
N ARG A 486 -3.61 5.01 -27.56
CA ARG A 486 -5.05 5.05 -27.26
C ARG A 486 -5.78 3.99 -28.07
N ILE A 487 -6.87 3.48 -27.51
CA ILE A 487 -7.79 2.59 -28.21
C ILE A 487 -9.05 3.37 -28.53
N GLU A 488 -9.37 3.48 -29.80
CA GLU A 488 -10.59 4.09 -30.29
C GLU A 488 -11.63 3.01 -30.57
N HIS A 489 -12.88 3.19 -30.16
CA HIS A 489 -13.99 2.30 -30.48
C HIS A 489 -14.91 2.95 -31.51
N ARG A 490 -15.07 2.30 -32.66
CA ARG A 490 -15.92 2.73 -33.77
C ARG A 490 -17.05 1.73 -34.04
N ARG A 491 -18.16 2.24 -34.57
CA ARG A 491 -19.27 1.45 -35.12
C ARG A 491 -19.92 2.23 -36.26
N ASP A 492 -20.24 1.57 -37.37
CA ASP A 492 -20.82 2.21 -38.56
C ASP A 492 -19.95 3.39 -39.07
N GLY A 493 -18.63 3.19 -39.06
CA GLY A 493 -17.62 4.20 -39.41
C GLY A 493 -17.49 5.39 -38.44
N LYS A 494 -18.36 5.52 -37.44
CA LYS A 494 -18.39 6.63 -36.48
C LYS A 494 -17.67 6.29 -35.18
N VAL A 495 -16.97 7.27 -34.62
CA VAL A 495 -16.30 7.16 -33.33
C VAL A 495 -17.35 7.15 -32.21
N ILE A 496 -17.40 6.07 -31.45
CA ILE A 496 -18.26 5.92 -30.26
C ILE A 496 -17.49 6.31 -29.00
N VAL A 497 -16.26 5.83 -28.87
CA VAL A 497 -15.35 6.18 -27.77
C VAL A 497 -13.99 6.54 -28.36
N ASN A 498 -13.52 7.77 -28.08
CA ASN A 498 -12.25 8.25 -28.62
C ASN A 498 -11.02 7.61 -27.93
N ASP A 499 -11.12 7.34 -26.63
CA ASP A 499 -10.06 6.73 -25.83
C ASP A 499 -10.69 5.79 -24.79
N LEU A 500 -10.78 4.51 -25.15
CA LEU A 500 -11.39 3.46 -24.35
C LEU A 500 -10.65 3.25 -23.02
N THR A 501 -9.33 3.44 -22.99
CA THR A 501 -8.55 3.32 -21.75
C THR A 501 -9.00 4.37 -20.74
N LYS A 502 -9.08 5.63 -21.17
CA LYS A 502 -9.58 6.72 -20.30
C LYS A 502 -11.05 6.55 -19.94
N ASP A 503 -11.89 6.12 -20.90
CA ASP A 503 -13.31 5.87 -20.65
C ASP A 503 -13.52 4.80 -19.55
N LEU A 504 -12.77 3.70 -19.62
CA LEU A 504 -12.80 2.63 -18.62
C LEU A 504 -12.21 3.07 -17.27
N GLU A 505 -11.14 3.86 -17.26
CA GLU A 505 -10.58 4.44 -16.02
C GLU A 505 -11.59 5.33 -15.30
N GLU A 506 -12.32 6.17 -16.04
CA GLU A 506 -13.32 7.07 -15.44
C GLU A 506 -14.53 6.30 -14.87
N LEU A 507 -14.85 5.14 -15.44
CA LEU A 507 -15.89 4.22 -14.97
C LEU A 507 -15.40 3.26 -13.87
N ARG A 508 -14.09 3.19 -13.62
CA ARG A 508 -13.50 2.29 -12.64
C ARG A 508 -14.02 2.58 -11.23
N GLY A 509 -14.34 1.52 -10.50
CA GLY A 509 -14.87 1.63 -9.14
C GLY A 509 -16.30 2.18 -9.05
N ARG A 510 -17.03 2.25 -10.18
CA ARG A 510 -18.45 2.65 -10.20
C ARG A 510 -19.37 1.46 -10.41
N ASP A 511 -20.54 1.50 -9.79
CA ASP A 511 -21.61 0.53 -10.02
C ASP A 511 -22.35 0.92 -11.30
N LEU A 512 -22.27 0.05 -12.31
CA LEU A 512 -22.77 0.32 -13.66
C LEU A 512 -24.06 -0.44 -13.93
N ILE A 513 -24.97 0.19 -14.65
CA ILE A 513 -26.21 -0.43 -15.12
C ILE A 513 -26.36 -0.18 -16.62
N LYS A 514 -26.69 -1.23 -17.35
CA LYS A 514 -26.99 -1.12 -18.77
C LYS A 514 -28.17 -2.01 -19.15
N TYR A 515 -28.72 -1.67 -20.30
CA TYR A 515 -29.74 -2.47 -20.94
C TYR A 515 -29.14 -3.71 -21.61
N SER A 516 -29.77 -4.88 -21.43
CA SER A 516 -29.24 -6.16 -21.92
C SER A 516 -29.28 -6.32 -23.44
N GLU A 517 -30.26 -5.75 -24.13
CA GLU A 517 -30.47 -5.98 -25.58
C GLU A 517 -30.49 -4.68 -26.37
N PHE A 518 -29.34 -4.16 -26.79
CA PHE A 518 -29.22 -2.82 -27.42
C PHE A 518 -30.24 -2.53 -28.54
N ARG A 519 -30.72 -3.53 -29.28
CA ARG A 519 -31.71 -3.40 -30.38
C ARG A 519 -33.11 -2.95 -29.93
N LEU A 520 -33.51 -3.24 -28.71
CA LEU A 520 -34.81 -2.85 -28.15
C LEU A 520 -34.75 -1.53 -27.37
N ARG A 521 -33.58 -0.88 -27.34
CA ARG A 521 -33.34 0.39 -26.65
C ARG A 521 -34.06 1.52 -27.38
N LYS A 522 -34.97 2.19 -26.71
CA LYS A 522 -35.58 3.41 -27.26
C LYS A 522 -34.74 4.64 -26.85
N PRO A 523 -34.28 5.48 -27.82
CA PRO A 523 -33.70 6.78 -27.51
C PRO A 523 -34.67 7.62 -26.69
N LEU A 524 -34.16 8.51 -25.86
CA LEU A 524 -35.00 9.46 -25.14
C LEU A 524 -35.50 10.51 -26.13
N THR A 525 -36.73 10.38 -26.61
CA THR A 525 -37.33 11.30 -27.60
C THR A 525 -38.10 12.47 -26.96
N ALA A 526 -38.31 12.43 -25.64
CA ALA A 526 -39.03 13.45 -24.88
C ALA A 526 -38.38 13.69 -23.51
N HIS A 527 -38.67 14.85 -22.90
CA HIS A 527 -38.26 15.12 -21.52
C HIS A 527 -38.87 14.06 -20.59
N PRO A 528 -38.04 13.41 -19.77
CA PRO A 528 -38.49 12.29 -18.96
C PRO A 528 -39.38 12.78 -17.80
N PRO A 529 -40.36 11.97 -17.36
CA PRO A 529 -41.43 12.43 -16.46
C PRO A 529 -40.92 13.04 -15.15
N PRO A 530 -41.61 14.07 -14.62
CA PRO A 530 -41.34 14.59 -13.28
C PRO A 530 -41.71 13.52 -12.24
N GLY A 531 -40.86 13.32 -11.22
CA GLY A 531 -41.13 12.34 -10.14
C GLY A 531 -40.35 11.01 -10.20
N ARG A 532 -39.35 10.87 -11.07
CA ARG A 532 -38.45 9.71 -11.09
C ARG A 532 -37.54 9.64 -9.86
N ARG A 533 -37.28 8.45 -9.32
CA ARG A 533 -36.42 8.19 -8.14
C ARG A 533 -35.05 7.70 -8.54
N ILE A 534 -33.97 8.11 -7.86
CA ILE A 534 -32.66 7.52 -8.17
C ILE A 534 -32.70 6.03 -7.85
N LEU A 535 -32.23 5.23 -8.80
CA LEU A 535 -32.18 3.79 -8.63
C LEU A 535 -31.17 3.45 -7.52
N ARG A 536 -31.70 3.07 -6.36
CA ARG A 536 -30.95 2.57 -5.19
C ARG A 536 -31.38 1.15 -4.88
N VAL A 537 -30.72 0.18 -5.48
CA VAL A 537 -31.01 -1.26 -5.31
C VAL A 537 -29.72 -2.01 -4.98
N LEU A 538 -29.86 -3.18 -4.34
CA LEU A 538 -28.76 -4.07 -3.99
C LEU A 538 -28.03 -4.55 -5.26
N CYS A 539 -26.83 -5.08 -5.08
CA CYS A 539 -26.15 -5.80 -6.14
C CYS A 539 -26.82 -7.17 -6.32
N PRO A 540 -27.14 -7.61 -7.56
CA PRO A 540 -27.69 -8.94 -7.81
C PRO A 540 -26.67 -10.08 -7.70
N GLY A 541 -25.39 -9.80 -7.42
CA GLY A 541 -24.38 -10.85 -7.27
C GLY A 541 -24.60 -11.70 -6.02
N GLU A 542 -24.69 -13.02 -6.18
CA GLU A 542 -25.00 -14.01 -5.13
C GLU A 542 -24.07 -13.96 -3.90
N HIS A 543 -22.89 -13.36 -4.04
CA HIS A 543 -21.89 -13.21 -2.96
C HIS A 543 -21.49 -11.75 -2.72
N CYS A 544 -22.39 -10.80 -2.98
CA CYS A 544 -22.18 -9.40 -2.61
C CYS A 544 -22.35 -9.20 -1.11
N PHE A 545 -21.24 -9.25 -0.36
CA PHE A 545 -21.21 -8.91 1.07
C PHE A 545 -21.61 -7.45 1.37
N GLY A 546 -21.76 -6.60 0.35
CA GLY A 546 -22.35 -5.28 0.47
C GLY A 546 -23.82 -5.38 0.86
N ARG A 547 -24.11 -5.28 2.17
CA ARG A 547 -25.48 -5.23 2.72
C ARG A 547 -26.22 -3.92 2.40
N PHE A 548 -25.69 -3.09 1.49
CA PHE A 548 -26.17 -1.72 1.25
C PHE A 548 -26.60 -1.55 -0.20
N LYS A 549 -27.70 -0.83 -0.42
CA LYS A 549 -28.21 -0.47 -1.73
C LYS A 549 -27.19 0.44 -2.45
N SER A 550 -26.81 0.08 -3.68
CA SER A 550 -25.90 0.82 -4.54
C SER A 550 -26.65 1.83 -5.41
N THR A 551 -25.95 2.90 -5.83
CA THR A 551 -26.46 3.83 -6.86
C THR A 551 -25.87 3.47 -8.21
N TRP A 552 -26.71 3.42 -9.23
CA TRP A 552 -26.33 2.82 -10.51
C TRP A 552 -26.17 3.87 -11.60
N ILE A 553 -25.06 3.79 -12.34
CA ILE A 553 -24.68 4.75 -13.37
C ILE A 553 -24.79 4.12 -14.75
N CYS A 554 -25.39 4.85 -15.69
CA CYS A 554 -25.37 4.45 -17.09
C CYS A 554 -23.96 4.66 -17.66
N PRO A 555 -23.28 3.63 -18.21
CA PRO A 555 -21.92 3.78 -18.73
C PRO A 555 -21.85 4.71 -19.95
N GLN A 556 -22.96 4.85 -20.69
CA GLN A 556 -23.02 5.63 -21.94
C GLN A 556 -23.12 7.13 -21.69
N CYS A 557 -24.06 7.56 -20.84
CA CYS A 557 -24.26 8.99 -20.57
C CYS A 557 -23.74 9.46 -19.21
N ARG A 558 -23.18 8.54 -18.42
CA ARG A 558 -22.52 8.79 -17.13
C ARG A 558 -23.43 9.38 -16.05
N GLN A 559 -24.73 9.41 -16.32
CA GLN A 559 -25.76 9.87 -15.40
C GLN A 559 -26.26 8.73 -14.51
N LEU A 560 -26.69 9.10 -13.31
CA LEU A 560 -27.44 8.20 -12.44
C LEU A 560 -28.72 7.76 -13.15
N VAL A 561 -29.01 6.47 -13.09
CA VAL A 561 -30.26 5.92 -13.60
C VAL A 561 -31.35 6.17 -12.57
N ALA A 562 -32.51 6.59 -13.05
CA ALA A 562 -33.69 6.83 -12.24
C ALA A 562 -34.84 5.90 -12.66
N TYR A 563 -35.70 5.54 -11.74
CA TYR A 563 -36.88 4.70 -11.94
C TYR A 563 -38.16 5.53 -11.82
N ASP A 564 -39.14 5.26 -12.68
CA ASP A 564 -40.47 5.83 -12.59
C ASP A 564 -41.50 4.77 -12.14
N HIS A 565 -42.32 5.09 -11.13
CA HIS A 565 -43.36 4.16 -10.67
C HIS A 565 -44.59 4.13 -11.59
N GLY A 566 -44.84 5.21 -12.33
CA GLY A 566 -46.01 5.33 -13.19
C GLY A 566 -45.93 4.39 -14.39
N ASP A 567 -44.79 4.34 -15.05
CA ASP A 567 -44.58 3.48 -16.21
C ASP A 567 -43.67 2.26 -15.97
N LYS A 568 -43.07 2.13 -14.78
CA LYS A 568 -42.12 1.07 -14.41
C LYS A 568 -40.84 1.02 -15.27
N HIS A 569 -40.40 2.14 -15.82
CA HIS A 569 -39.17 2.22 -16.63
C HIS A 569 -38.00 2.84 -15.87
N LEU A 570 -36.81 2.46 -16.32
CA LEU A 570 -35.54 3.10 -15.99
C LEU A 570 -35.19 4.15 -17.03
N TYR A 571 -34.62 5.24 -16.52
CA TYR A 571 -34.33 6.46 -17.25
C TYR A 571 -32.91 6.93 -17.00
N CYS A 572 -32.22 7.27 -18.06
CA CYS A 572 -31.05 8.14 -18.04
C CYS A 572 -31.15 9.16 -19.16
N SER A 573 -30.17 10.06 -19.31
CA SER A 573 -30.22 11.06 -20.38
C SER A 573 -30.12 10.48 -21.79
N CYS A 574 -29.72 9.21 -21.96
CA CYS A 574 -29.57 8.59 -23.27
C CYS A 574 -30.52 7.42 -23.57
N SER A 575 -31.38 7.00 -22.62
CA SER A 575 -32.28 5.87 -22.84
C SER A 575 -33.43 5.75 -21.85
N ARG A 576 -34.51 5.11 -22.31
CA ARG A 576 -35.64 4.63 -21.51
C ARG A 576 -35.84 3.13 -21.78
N TYR A 577 -35.90 2.31 -20.74
CA TYR A 577 -36.12 0.86 -20.88
C TYR A 577 -36.81 0.25 -19.64
N PRO A 578 -37.54 -0.88 -19.78
CA PRO A 578 -38.17 -1.56 -18.65
C PRO A 578 -37.15 -2.02 -17.61
N ALA A 579 -37.50 -1.94 -16.32
CA ALA A 579 -36.58 -2.29 -15.24
C ALA A 579 -36.15 -3.77 -15.24
N SER A 580 -37.03 -4.70 -15.61
CA SER A 580 -36.73 -6.15 -15.72
C SER A 580 -35.63 -6.50 -16.72
N LEU A 581 -35.33 -5.59 -17.65
CA LEU A 581 -34.30 -5.81 -18.67
C LEU A 581 -32.94 -5.21 -18.28
N ALA A 582 -32.84 -4.63 -17.08
CA ALA A 582 -31.61 -4.09 -16.54
C ALA A 582 -30.59 -5.19 -16.22
N THR A 583 -29.33 -4.88 -16.53
CA THR A 583 -28.19 -5.67 -16.10
C THR A 583 -27.23 -4.79 -15.32
N PHE A 584 -26.63 -5.36 -14.29
CA PHE A 584 -25.91 -4.65 -13.25
C PHE A 584 -24.46 -5.15 -13.18
N LYS A 585 -23.51 -4.25 -13.07
CA LYS A 585 -22.09 -4.56 -12.82
C LYS A 585 -21.63 -3.79 -11.59
N CYS A 586 -21.40 -4.52 -10.50
CA CYS A 586 -20.90 -3.92 -9.26
C CYS A 586 -19.42 -3.54 -9.41
N SER A 587 -19.04 -2.47 -8.74
CA SER A 587 -17.66 -1.99 -8.60
C SER A 587 -16.78 -2.91 -7.76
N TYR A 588 -17.37 -3.82 -6.98
CA TYR A 588 -16.62 -4.75 -6.15
C TYR A 588 -15.97 -5.85 -7.00
N ASN A 589 -14.63 -5.87 -7.00
CA ASN A 589 -13.83 -6.77 -7.84
C ASN A 589 -14.08 -8.28 -7.60
N GLY A 590 -14.73 -8.67 -6.49
CA GLY A 590 -15.00 -10.06 -6.16
C GLY A 590 -16.09 -10.75 -6.98
N HIS A 591 -16.89 -10.01 -7.78
CA HIS A 591 -17.99 -10.57 -8.60
C HIS A 591 -17.64 -10.76 -10.08
N GLY A 592 -16.38 -10.54 -10.45
CA GLY A 592 -15.92 -10.65 -11.83
C GLY A 592 -16.33 -9.45 -12.71
N ALA A 593 -15.96 -9.48 -13.99
CA ALA A 593 -16.11 -8.34 -14.91
C ALA A 593 -17.48 -8.26 -15.62
N LYS A 594 -18.35 -9.26 -15.44
CA LYS A 594 -19.59 -9.43 -16.20
C LYS A 594 -20.76 -8.63 -15.61
N PHE A 595 -21.69 -8.25 -16.49
CA PHE A 595 -22.97 -7.69 -16.07
C PHE A 595 -23.95 -8.83 -15.74
N VAL A 596 -24.68 -8.72 -14.65
CA VAL A 596 -25.53 -9.77 -14.08
C VAL A 596 -26.97 -9.24 -13.94
N LYS A 597 -27.97 -10.11 -14.15
CA LYS A 597 -29.38 -9.81 -13.86
C LYS A 597 -29.73 -10.29 -12.46
N TYR A 598 -30.82 -9.76 -11.90
CA TYR A 598 -31.45 -10.41 -10.76
C TYR A 598 -31.93 -11.81 -11.17
N GLY A 599 -31.75 -12.80 -10.28
CA GLY A 599 -32.20 -14.17 -10.54
C GLY A 599 -33.72 -14.30 -10.58
N ASP A 600 -34.42 -13.48 -9.78
CA ASP A 600 -35.87 -13.33 -9.76
C ASP A 600 -36.24 -11.85 -9.97
N ASP A 601 -37.10 -11.56 -10.96
CA ASP A 601 -37.59 -10.21 -11.23
C ASP A 601 -38.39 -9.65 -10.04
N ALA A 602 -39.01 -10.51 -9.22
CA ALA A 602 -39.73 -10.11 -8.01
C ALA A 602 -38.81 -9.45 -6.96
N ASP A 603 -37.54 -9.88 -6.87
CA ASP A 603 -36.56 -9.29 -5.95
C ASP A 603 -36.19 -7.85 -6.36
N LEU A 604 -36.11 -7.59 -7.66
CA LEU A 604 -35.90 -6.25 -8.18
C LEU A 604 -37.16 -5.40 -7.99
N GLU A 605 -38.35 -5.93 -8.32
CA GLU A 605 -39.62 -5.22 -8.14
C GLU A 605 -39.85 -4.81 -6.68
N GLY A 606 -39.68 -5.72 -5.72
CA GLY A 606 -39.82 -5.40 -4.29
C GLY A 606 -38.84 -4.30 -3.83
N GLN A 607 -37.63 -4.26 -4.40
CA GLN A 607 -36.69 -3.17 -4.12
C GLN A 607 -37.08 -1.85 -4.77
N LEU A 608 -37.64 -1.87 -5.98
CA LEU A 608 -38.14 -0.69 -6.69
C LEU A 608 -39.35 -0.07 -5.98
N GLU A 609 -40.25 -0.89 -5.41
CA GLU A 609 -41.41 -0.42 -4.64
C GLU A 609 -41.00 0.34 -3.37
N THR A 610 -39.87 -0.01 -2.77
CA THR A 610 -39.34 0.65 -1.55
C THR A 610 -38.50 1.89 -1.82
N LEU A 611 -38.42 2.37 -3.07
CA LEU A 611 -37.73 3.62 -3.38
C LEU A 611 -38.50 4.80 -2.78
N ASP A 612 -37.80 5.66 -2.05
CA ASP A 612 -38.38 6.79 -1.32
C ASP A 612 -39.13 7.74 -2.29
N PRO A 613 -40.46 7.91 -2.14
CA PRO A 613 -41.25 8.78 -3.01
C PRO A 613 -40.86 10.27 -2.88
N ASP A 614 -40.12 10.64 -1.84
CA ASP A 614 -39.78 12.01 -1.50
C ASP A 614 -38.27 12.14 -1.26
N GLU A 615 -37.47 11.84 -2.30
CA GLU A 615 -36.01 11.91 -2.23
C GLU A 615 -35.52 13.38 -2.13
N GLU A 616 -35.63 13.94 -0.92
CA GLU A 616 -35.04 15.22 -0.52
C GLU A 616 -33.56 15.03 -0.11
N TYR A 617 -32.71 15.93 -0.60
CA TYR A 617 -31.29 16.00 -0.26
C TYR A 617 -31.04 17.14 0.72
N ASN A 618 -30.78 16.82 1.98
CA ASN A 618 -30.51 17.80 3.03
C ASN A 618 -29.00 18.09 3.10
N ILE A 619 -28.62 19.34 2.90
CA ILE A 619 -27.24 19.80 2.83
C ILE A 619 -27.00 20.84 3.92
N LEU A 620 -26.12 20.55 4.88
CA LEU A 620 -25.72 21.51 5.90
C LEU A 620 -24.54 22.34 5.43
N LEU A 621 -24.67 23.67 5.39
CA LEU A 621 -23.57 24.57 5.06
C LEU A 621 -22.87 25.04 6.32
N LEU A 622 -21.55 24.94 6.37
CA LEU A 622 -20.73 25.40 7.48
C LEU A 622 -19.56 26.21 6.96
N GLY A 623 -19.17 27.27 7.67
CA GLY A 623 -18.02 28.08 7.29
C GLY A 623 -17.94 29.36 8.10
N ARG A 624 -16.77 30.01 8.04
CA ARG A 624 -16.52 31.26 8.77
C ARG A 624 -17.54 32.34 8.40
N SER A 625 -17.79 33.28 9.31
CA SER A 625 -18.42 34.54 8.92
C SER A 625 -17.66 35.19 7.73
N GLY A 626 -18.38 35.73 6.75
CA GLY A 626 -17.79 36.37 5.56
C GLY A 626 -17.31 35.44 4.43
N VAL A 627 -17.28 34.11 4.61
CA VAL A 627 -16.80 33.18 3.55
C VAL A 627 -17.73 33.11 2.32
N GLY A 628 -18.91 33.73 2.37
CA GLY A 628 -19.85 33.78 1.24
C GLY A 628 -20.90 32.66 1.21
N LYS A 629 -21.35 32.13 2.36
CA LYS A 629 -22.41 31.11 2.44
C LYS A 629 -23.72 31.57 1.79
N SER A 630 -24.20 32.76 2.16
CA SER A 630 -25.44 33.33 1.63
C SER A 630 -25.31 33.65 0.12
N MET A 631 -24.15 34.18 -0.29
CA MET A 631 -23.83 34.43 -1.70
C MET A 631 -23.75 33.15 -2.53
N PHE A 632 -23.26 32.06 -1.95
CA PHE A 632 -23.28 30.74 -2.57
C PHE A 632 -24.73 30.29 -2.81
N ILE A 633 -25.62 30.37 -1.82
CA ILE A 633 -27.04 30.00 -1.99
C ILE A 633 -27.72 30.87 -3.08
N ASN A 634 -27.50 32.18 -3.04
CA ASN A 634 -28.06 33.11 -4.01
C ASN A 634 -27.58 32.80 -5.43
N SER A 635 -26.27 32.70 -5.63
CA SER A 635 -25.70 32.39 -6.95
C SER A 635 -26.09 31.00 -7.45
N PHE A 636 -26.16 30.00 -6.56
CA PHE A 636 -26.60 28.64 -6.88
C PHE A 636 -28.04 28.58 -7.40
N SER A 637 -28.92 29.48 -6.94
CA SER A 637 -30.31 29.57 -7.44
C SER A 637 -30.37 29.91 -8.93
N MET A 638 -29.41 30.70 -9.43
CA MET A 638 -29.34 31.10 -10.84
C MET A 638 -28.51 30.12 -11.68
N TYR A 639 -27.41 29.59 -11.15
CA TYR A 639 -26.53 28.64 -11.85
C TYR A 639 -27.22 27.34 -12.22
N ASN A 640 -28.29 27.00 -11.51
CA ASN A 640 -29.09 25.83 -11.84
C ASN A 640 -30.12 26.08 -12.95
N GLU A 641 -30.49 27.33 -13.21
CA GLU A 641 -31.52 27.70 -14.17
C GLU A 641 -30.95 28.04 -15.54
N PHE A 642 -29.80 28.72 -15.57
CA PHE A 642 -29.18 29.20 -16.80
C PHE A 642 -27.78 28.63 -16.99
N ALA A 643 -27.54 28.02 -18.15
CA ALA A 643 -26.27 27.39 -18.47
C ALA A 643 -25.18 28.42 -18.78
N THR A 644 -25.58 29.58 -19.31
CA THR A 644 -24.68 30.68 -19.67
C THR A 644 -25.14 32.00 -19.04
N LEU A 645 -24.19 32.93 -18.84
CA LEU A 645 -24.51 34.26 -18.34
C LEU A 645 -25.33 35.06 -19.37
N ASP A 646 -25.14 34.83 -20.67
CA ASP A 646 -25.96 35.44 -21.73
C ASP A 646 -27.44 35.05 -21.64
N GLU A 647 -27.73 33.76 -21.38
CA GLU A 647 -29.10 33.30 -21.13
C GLU A 647 -29.74 34.03 -19.94
N ALA A 648 -28.99 34.17 -18.84
CA ALA A 648 -29.47 34.87 -17.65
C ALA A 648 -29.65 36.39 -17.86
N ILE A 649 -28.82 37.00 -18.71
CA ILE A 649 -28.95 38.41 -19.10
C ILE A 649 -30.21 38.61 -19.95
N ALA A 650 -30.47 37.72 -20.90
CA ALA A 650 -31.61 37.79 -21.82
C ALA A 650 -32.96 37.55 -21.13
N ASP A 651 -32.97 36.86 -20.00
CA ASP A 651 -34.18 36.59 -19.21
C ASP A 651 -34.85 37.89 -18.72
N PRO A 652 -36.13 38.15 -18.99
CA PRO A 652 -36.77 39.40 -18.58
C PRO A 652 -37.07 39.48 -17.08
N GLU A 653 -37.03 38.36 -16.36
CA GLU A 653 -37.33 38.32 -14.93
C GLU A 653 -36.23 38.98 -14.08
N PRO A 654 -36.58 39.51 -12.89
CA PRO A 654 -35.59 40.02 -11.96
C PRO A 654 -34.69 38.90 -11.45
N ILE A 655 -33.47 39.25 -11.06
CA ILE A 655 -32.53 38.29 -10.46
C ILE A 655 -33.15 37.63 -9.22
N LYS A 656 -32.97 36.31 -9.07
CA LYS A 656 -33.41 35.58 -7.88
C LYS A 656 -32.43 35.78 -6.74
N TYR A 657 -32.93 36.22 -5.59
CA TYR A 657 -32.16 36.43 -4.36
C TYR A 657 -32.89 35.83 -3.15
N PRO A 658 -32.80 34.51 -2.93
CA PRO A 658 -33.41 33.87 -1.76
C PRO A 658 -33.02 34.51 -0.42
N ILE A 659 -31.83 35.09 -0.34
CA ILE A 659 -31.28 35.75 0.85
C ILE A 659 -30.93 37.21 0.51
N PRO A 660 -31.36 38.19 1.32
CA PRO A 660 -30.95 39.58 1.15
C PRO A 660 -29.42 39.73 1.15
N PHE A 661 -28.88 40.58 0.27
CA PHE A 661 -27.45 40.80 0.17
C PHE A 661 -27.13 42.21 -0.34
N SER A 662 -25.93 42.69 -0.02
CA SER A 662 -25.40 43.96 -0.54
C SER A 662 -23.94 43.80 -0.93
N PHE A 663 -23.49 44.56 -1.92
CA PHE A 663 -22.09 44.60 -2.33
C PHE A 663 -21.76 46.00 -2.87
N THR A 664 -20.49 46.36 -2.78
CA THR A 664 -19.97 47.62 -3.32
C THR A 664 -19.26 47.39 -4.64
N PHE A 665 -19.33 48.39 -5.51
CA PHE A 665 -18.57 48.43 -6.75
C PHE A 665 -18.04 49.84 -6.98
N GLN A 666 -16.95 49.98 -7.72
CA GLN A 666 -16.48 51.30 -8.19
C GLN A 666 -17.14 51.68 -9.52
N ASN A 667 -17.66 52.89 -9.59
CA ASN A 667 -18.18 53.51 -10.82
C ASN A 667 -17.01 54.04 -11.71
N GLU A 668 -17.34 54.69 -12.83
CA GLU A 668 -16.31 55.24 -13.74
C GLU A 668 -15.47 56.37 -13.10
N ASP A 669 -16.02 57.03 -12.08
CA ASP A 669 -15.36 58.09 -11.31
C ASP A 669 -14.52 57.56 -10.11
N MET A 670 -14.37 56.23 -10.00
CA MET A 670 -13.67 55.54 -8.89
C MET A 670 -14.34 55.74 -7.52
N GLU A 671 -15.63 56.12 -7.49
CA GLU A 671 -16.43 56.22 -6.29
C GLU A 671 -17.10 54.87 -5.97
N ASP A 672 -17.10 54.50 -4.69
CA ASP A 672 -17.74 53.28 -4.20
C ASP A 672 -19.27 53.45 -4.15
N GLN A 673 -19.98 52.69 -4.97
CA GLN A 673 -21.43 52.62 -4.99
C GLN A 673 -21.89 51.30 -4.37
N ALA A 674 -22.74 51.37 -3.34
CA ALA A 674 -23.34 50.20 -2.72
C ALA A 674 -24.65 49.81 -3.43
N LEU A 675 -24.79 48.53 -3.79
CA LEU A 675 -26.06 47.94 -4.23
C LEU A 675 -26.60 47.04 -3.13
N ALA A 676 -27.91 47.12 -2.90
CA ALA A 676 -28.61 46.31 -1.93
C ALA A 676 -29.83 45.64 -2.58
N TYR A 677 -30.00 44.36 -2.29
CA TYR A 677 -31.09 43.52 -2.75
C TYR A 677 -31.82 42.92 -1.54
N GLY A 678 -33.13 43.18 -1.45
CA GLY A 678 -33.96 42.80 -0.31
C GLY A 678 -33.93 43.82 0.85
N ALA A 679 -34.53 43.46 1.98
CA ALA A 679 -34.57 44.27 3.20
C ALA A 679 -34.08 43.47 4.41
N GLU A 680 -33.47 44.14 5.38
CA GLU A 680 -33.06 43.51 6.63
C GLU A 680 -34.26 43.04 7.46
N THR A 681 -34.09 41.92 8.15
CA THR A 681 -35.08 41.36 9.08
C THR A 681 -34.41 41.08 10.42
N SER A 682 -35.20 40.70 11.43
CA SER A 682 -34.66 40.25 12.72
C SER A 682 -33.76 39.01 12.63
N THR A 683 -33.71 38.34 11.47
CA THR A 683 -32.95 37.08 11.23
C THR A 683 -31.88 37.18 10.15
N GLU A 684 -31.93 38.20 9.29
CA GLU A 684 -30.98 38.46 8.20
C GLU A 684 -30.64 39.94 8.18
N THR A 685 -29.37 40.29 8.28
CA THR A 685 -28.90 41.67 8.10
C THR A 685 -27.91 41.75 6.96
N PHE A 686 -27.73 42.93 6.36
CA PHE A 686 -26.65 43.14 5.41
C PHE A 686 -25.32 42.88 6.11
N SER A 687 -24.39 42.25 5.41
CA SER A 687 -23.08 41.92 5.94
C SER A 687 -22.27 43.19 6.21
N SER A 688 -22.13 43.58 7.49
CA SER A 688 -21.16 44.56 7.97
C SER A 688 -19.85 43.88 8.36
N GLU A 689 -18.70 44.55 8.20
CA GLU A 689 -17.34 43.98 8.40
C GLU A 689 -17.24 43.08 9.65
N GLY A 690 -17.10 41.77 9.42
CA GLY A 690 -16.84 40.76 10.45
C GLY A 690 -18.06 40.11 11.11
N GLN A 691 -19.29 40.61 10.91
CA GLN A 691 -20.52 40.04 11.49
C GLN A 691 -21.23 39.06 10.55
N SER A 692 -21.84 38.02 11.11
CA SER A 692 -22.62 37.05 10.35
C SER A 692 -23.92 37.69 9.85
N ALA A 693 -24.10 37.72 8.52
CA ALA A 693 -25.34 38.18 7.90
C ALA A 693 -26.55 37.32 8.33
N THR A 694 -26.37 35.99 8.39
CA THR A 694 -27.35 35.03 8.90
C THR A 694 -27.28 34.95 10.42
N ARG A 695 -28.36 35.29 11.13
CA ARG A 695 -28.42 35.25 12.62
C ARG A 695 -29.13 34.03 13.19
N LYS A 696 -29.89 33.30 12.36
CA LYS A 696 -30.61 32.08 12.72
C LYS A 696 -30.57 31.08 11.57
N THR A 697 -30.47 29.80 11.88
CA THR A 697 -30.45 28.71 10.90
C THR A 697 -31.75 28.70 10.10
N LYS A 698 -31.63 28.61 8.77
CA LYS A 698 -32.78 28.60 7.84
C LYS A 698 -32.67 27.52 6.78
N PHE A 699 -33.82 27.14 6.24
CA PHE A 699 -33.94 26.16 5.17
C PHE A 699 -34.32 26.82 3.85
N TYR A 700 -33.54 26.54 2.82
CA TYR A 700 -33.80 26.98 1.45
C TYR A 700 -34.03 25.76 0.57
N LEU A 701 -35.22 25.66 -0.02
CA LEU A 701 -35.64 24.52 -0.82
C LEU A 701 -35.53 24.87 -2.31
N PHE A 702 -34.86 24.03 -3.08
CA PHE A 702 -34.70 24.18 -4.52
C PHE A 702 -35.20 22.92 -5.23
N ASP A 703 -36.11 23.10 -6.18
CA ASP A 703 -36.56 22.07 -7.11
C ASP A 703 -35.68 22.09 -8.36
N ILE A 704 -34.79 21.12 -8.45
CA ILE A 704 -33.74 21.07 -9.47
C ILE A 704 -33.88 19.80 -10.29
N LYS A 705 -34.19 19.94 -11.59
CA LYS A 705 -34.28 18.81 -12.54
C LYS A 705 -35.18 17.68 -12.01
N GLY A 706 -36.26 18.05 -11.29
CA GLY A 706 -37.22 17.12 -10.66
C GLY A 706 -36.75 16.51 -9.33
N ARG A 707 -35.77 17.12 -8.64
CA ARG A 707 -35.21 16.66 -7.36
C ARG A 707 -35.23 17.80 -6.34
N ARG A 708 -35.48 17.48 -5.08
CA ARG A 708 -35.59 18.46 -4.00
C ARG A 708 -34.29 18.57 -3.21
N PHE A 709 -33.65 19.73 -3.24
CA PHE A 709 -32.46 20.04 -2.45
C PHE A 709 -32.81 21.04 -1.35
N ARG A 710 -32.53 20.70 -0.09
CA ARG A 710 -32.69 21.58 1.06
C ARG A 710 -31.32 22.01 1.55
N PHE A 711 -30.97 23.27 1.34
CA PHE A 711 -29.80 23.88 1.96
C PHE A 711 -30.18 24.39 3.35
N ILE A 712 -29.39 24.00 4.34
CA ILE A 712 -29.49 24.42 5.73
C ILE A 712 -28.39 25.45 5.93
N ASP A 713 -28.76 26.72 5.83
CA ASP A 713 -27.83 27.83 6.04
C ASP A 713 -27.67 28.07 7.54
N THR A 714 -26.43 28.01 8.02
CA THR A 714 -26.11 28.22 9.43
C THR A 714 -25.48 29.60 9.62
N PRO A 715 -25.64 30.22 10.80
CA PRO A 715 -24.83 31.37 11.17
C PRO A 715 -23.33 31.11 10.99
N GLY A 716 -22.56 32.17 10.70
CA GLY A 716 -21.11 32.11 10.61
C GLY A 716 -20.48 31.63 11.92
N ILE A 717 -19.49 30.76 11.77
CA ILE A 717 -18.62 30.33 12.87
C ILE A 717 -17.52 31.39 13.02
N LEU A 718 -17.14 31.76 14.25
CA LEU A 718 -16.25 32.90 14.55
C LEU A 718 -16.81 34.26 14.12
N ASP A 719 -18.00 34.59 14.60
CA ASP A 719 -18.42 36.00 14.59
C ASP A 719 -17.58 36.79 15.63
N THR A 720 -17.37 38.08 15.38
CA THR A 720 -16.74 39.08 16.27
C THR A 720 -17.33 39.17 17.69
N SER A 721 -18.39 38.41 17.97
CA SER A 721 -19.11 38.37 19.25
C SER A 721 -18.56 37.35 20.28
N GLY A 722 -17.55 36.54 19.93
CA GLY A 722 -16.82 35.67 20.87
C GLY A 722 -17.35 34.22 21.04
N LEU A 723 -16.65 33.41 21.85
CA LEU A 723 -16.88 31.96 22.02
C LEU A 723 -18.28 31.59 22.58
N ASP A 724 -18.88 32.46 23.39
CA ASP A 724 -20.21 32.21 23.95
C ASP A 724 -21.31 32.35 22.88
N GLN A 725 -21.14 33.26 21.91
CA GLN A 725 -22.05 33.37 20.77
C GLN A 725 -21.95 32.16 19.85
N ASP A 726 -20.74 31.63 19.62
CA ASP A 726 -20.53 30.40 18.84
C ASP A 726 -21.26 29.20 19.47
N ARG A 727 -21.31 29.10 20.81
CA ARG A 727 -22.10 28.07 21.51
C ARG A 727 -23.61 28.22 21.30
N LEU A 728 -24.12 29.45 21.25
CA LEU A 728 -25.52 29.73 20.94
C LEU A 728 -25.84 29.38 19.48
N ASN A 729 -24.96 29.75 18.55
CA ASN A 729 -25.09 29.41 17.13
C ASN A 729 -25.13 27.88 16.92
N LEU A 730 -24.27 27.13 17.62
CA LEU A 730 -24.29 25.66 17.58
C LEU A 730 -25.60 25.07 18.10
N LYS A 731 -26.15 25.61 19.20
CA LYS A 731 -27.45 25.16 19.72
C LYS A 731 -28.57 25.39 18.71
N ASP A 732 -28.57 26.55 18.04
CA ASP A 732 -29.55 26.87 17.01
C ASP A 732 -29.48 25.91 15.81
N VAL A 733 -28.28 25.56 15.35
CA VAL A 733 -28.09 24.55 14.29
C VAL A 733 -28.66 23.20 14.71
N PHE A 734 -28.37 22.73 15.93
CA PHE A 734 -28.90 21.45 16.40
C PHE A 734 -30.41 21.46 16.64
N GLU A 735 -30.98 22.60 17.02
CA GLU A 735 -32.44 22.74 17.12
C GLU A 735 -33.09 22.61 15.74
N ALA A 736 -32.56 23.28 14.73
CA ALA A 736 -33.02 23.16 13.35
C ALA A 736 -32.87 21.72 12.82
N LEU A 737 -31.77 21.04 13.14
CA LEU A 737 -31.55 19.64 12.72
C LEU A 737 -32.56 18.64 13.32
N LYS A 738 -33.28 18.97 14.39
CA LYS A 738 -34.34 18.09 14.93
C LYS A 738 -35.53 17.94 14.00
N GLU A 739 -35.76 18.91 13.11
CA GLU A 739 -36.86 18.89 12.13
C GLU A 739 -36.56 17.96 10.93
N ILE A 740 -35.33 17.43 10.84
CA ILE A 740 -34.85 16.66 9.70
C ILE A 740 -34.48 15.24 10.14
N ARG A 741 -34.90 14.24 9.36
CA ARG A 741 -34.60 12.82 9.64
C ARG A 741 -33.24 12.37 9.12
N LYS A 742 -32.85 12.82 7.93
CA LYS A 742 -31.65 12.36 7.21
C LYS A 742 -30.80 13.55 6.74
N LEU A 743 -29.48 13.43 6.85
CA LEU A 743 -28.52 14.42 6.36
C LEU A 743 -27.70 13.82 5.22
N ASN A 744 -27.70 14.44 4.04
CA ASN A 744 -27.03 13.89 2.85
C ASN A 744 -25.60 14.39 2.73
N ALA A 745 -25.36 15.66 3.02
CA ALA A 745 -24.04 16.27 2.93
C ALA A 745 -23.83 17.35 3.98
N VAL A 746 -22.57 17.55 4.36
CA VAL A 746 -22.09 18.71 5.10
C VAL A 746 -21.05 19.39 4.23
N ILE A 747 -21.28 20.63 3.82
CA ILE A 747 -20.33 21.40 3.00
C ILE A 747 -19.57 22.35 3.91
N LEU A 748 -18.25 22.14 4.00
CA LEU A 748 -17.32 23.07 4.63
C LEU A 748 -16.89 24.11 3.59
N LEU A 749 -17.39 25.34 3.73
CA LEU A 749 -17.07 26.48 2.88
C LEU A 749 -15.82 27.22 3.38
N LEU A 750 -14.86 27.42 2.48
CA LEU A 750 -13.52 27.97 2.71
C LEU A 750 -13.10 28.86 1.54
N HIS A 751 -12.09 29.72 1.72
CA HIS A 751 -11.39 30.32 0.57
C HIS A 751 -10.24 29.41 0.09
N PRO A 752 -9.90 29.40 -1.22
CA PRO A 752 -8.87 28.51 -1.77
C PRO A 752 -7.42 28.94 -1.49
N ASN A 753 -7.19 30.19 -1.07
CA ASN A 753 -5.84 30.77 -0.90
C ASN A 753 -5.51 31.28 0.51
N GLU A 754 -6.02 30.63 1.54
CA GLU A 754 -5.74 30.95 2.95
C GLU A 754 -4.45 30.26 3.41
N THR A 755 -3.35 31.02 3.47
CA THR A 755 -2.04 30.52 3.94
C THR A 755 -2.05 30.10 5.41
N ARG A 756 -3.02 30.59 6.20
CA ARG A 756 -3.18 30.29 7.62
C ARG A 756 -4.66 30.16 7.97
N LEU A 757 -5.07 28.96 8.37
CA LEU A 757 -6.30 28.77 9.15
C LEU A 757 -6.01 29.21 10.59
N ASP A 758 -6.66 30.29 11.04
CA ASP A 758 -6.49 30.84 12.39
C ASP A 758 -6.76 29.77 13.47
N VAL A 759 -6.10 29.88 14.63
CA VAL A 759 -6.26 28.98 15.79
C VAL A 759 -7.73 28.95 16.21
N SER A 760 -8.38 30.11 16.21
CA SER A 760 -9.81 30.24 16.50
C SER A 760 -10.65 29.42 15.51
N PHE A 761 -10.30 29.43 14.21
CA PHE A 761 -11.08 28.77 13.16
C PHE A 761 -10.94 27.25 13.27
N LYS A 762 -9.70 26.79 13.47
CA LYS A 762 -9.42 25.38 13.73
C LYS A 762 -10.16 24.88 14.96
N PHE A 763 -10.15 25.64 16.05
CA PHE A 763 -10.86 25.30 17.27
C PHE A 763 -12.36 25.16 17.02
N CYS A 764 -13.00 26.17 16.41
CA CYS A 764 -14.45 26.15 16.24
C CYS A 764 -14.93 25.08 15.25
N ILE A 765 -14.22 24.85 14.14
CA ILE A 765 -14.54 23.76 13.21
C ILE A 765 -14.32 22.40 13.87
N THR A 766 -13.24 22.24 14.64
CA THR A 766 -12.97 20.99 15.37
C THR A 766 -14.08 20.68 16.38
N GLU A 767 -14.48 21.68 17.17
CA GLU A 767 -15.58 21.54 18.14
C GLU A 767 -16.91 21.24 17.46
N LEU A 768 -17.22 21.90 16.34
CA LEU A 768 -18.44 21.62 15.59
C LEU A 768 -18.45 20.19 15.05
N LEU A 769 -17.37 19.77 14.39
CA LEU A 769 -17.26 18.42 13.85
C LEU A 769 -17.34 17.36 14.96
N ARG A 770 -16.79 17.63 16.15
CA ARG A 770 -16.92 16.77 17.35
C ARG A 770 -18.36 16.62 17.86
N ASN A 771 -19.28 17.49 17.46
CA ASN A 771 -20.70 17.33 17.77
C ASN A 771 -21.45 16.51 16.70
N LEU A 772 -20.77 16.07 15.64
CA LEU A 772 -21.32 15.19 14.62
C LEU A 772 -20.91 13.73 14.86
N HIS A 773 -21.81 12.81 14.55
CA HIS A 773 -21.53 11.38 14.59
C HIS A 773 -20.47 10.99 13.55
N ILE A 774 -19.60 10.04 13.88
CA ILE A 774 -18.47 9.61 13.03
C ILE A 774 -18.90 9.20 11.61
N ASP A 775 -20.06 8.58 11.47
CA ASP A 775 -20.66 8.21 10.17
C ASP A 775 -20.80 9.39 9.19
N VAL A 776 -20.93 10.63 9.69
CA VAL A 776 -21.03 11.85 8.86
C VAL A 776 -19.72 12.18 8.16
N ALA A 777 -18.59 11.62 8.58
CA ALA A 777 -17.28 11.98 8.04
C ALA A 777 -17.17 11.75 6.52
N ASN A 778 -17.83 10.71 5.99
CA ASN A 778 -17.89 10.44 4.55
C ASN A 778 -18.84 11.37 3.78
N ASN A 779 -19.71 12.09 4.48
CA ASN A 779 -20.67 13.04 3.93
C ASN A 779 -20.13 14.47 3.90
N ILE A 780 -18.88 14.69 4.36
CA ILE A 780 -18.25 16.00 4.35
C ILE A 780 -17.65 16.30 2.98
N LEU A 781 -18.10 17.40 2.39
CA LEU A 781 -17.64 17.97 1.12
C LEU A 781 -16.96 19.32 1.39
N PHE A 782 -16.02 19.71 0.55
CA PHE A 782 -15.31 20.98 0.64
C PHE A 782 -15.75 21.88 -0.52
N GLY A 783 -16.29 23.06 -0.18
CA GLY A 783 -16.62 24.08 -1.16
C GLY A 783 -15.67 25.27 -1.01
N PHE A 784 -15.05 25.70 -2.10
CA PHE A 784 -14.13 26.83 -2.09
C PHE A 784 -14.79 28.01 -2.78
N THR A 785 -15.07 29.08 -2.04
CA THR A 785 -15.67 30.32 -2.56
C THR A 785 -14.60 31.30 -3.01
N ASN A 786 -14.96 32.23 -3.89
CA ASN A 786 -14.03 33.19 -4.50
C ASN A 786 -12.92 32.48 -5.30
N ALA A 787 -13.29 31.40 -5.97
CA ALA A 787 -12.37 30.46 -6.61
C ALA A 787 -11.64 31.02 -7.84
N ASN A 788 -12.11 32.12 -8.42
CA ASN A 788 -11.42 32.78 -9.53
C ASN A 788 -10.05 33.33 -9.12
N SER A 789 -9.84 33.61 -7.83
CA SER A 789 -8.53 34.05 -7.31
C SER A 789 -7.41 33.02 -7.45
N THR A 790 -7.76 31.76 -7.72
CA THR A 790 -6.84 30.63 -7.88
C THR A 790 -7.17 29.78 -9.11
N ASP A 791 -7.80 30.38 -10.13
CA ASP A 791 -8.21 29.69 -11.36
C ASP A 791 -9.00 28.39 -11.11
N PHE A 792 -9.90 28.40 -10.10
CA PHE A 792 -10.70 27.25 -9.69
C PHE A 792 -9.87 26.02 -9.23
N LEU A 793 -8.67 26.26 -8.71
CA LEU A 793 -7.81 25.27 -8.07
C LEU A 793 -7.67 25.54 -6.57
N LEU A 794 -7.28 24.50 -5.81
CA LEU A 794 -6.93 24.67 -4.41
C LEU A 794 -5.52 25.25 -4.29
N GLY A 795 -5.42 26.49 -3.81
CA GLY A 795 -4.15 27.19 -3.58
C GLY A 795 -3.55 26.90 -2.20
N ALA A 796 -3.13 27.97 -1.51
CA ALA A 796 -2.40 27.88 -0.25
C ALA A 796 -3.19 27.22 0.91
N THR A 797 -4.52 27.11 0.81
CA THR A 797 -5.36 26.46 1.84
C THR A 797 -5.12 24.95 1.98
N SER A 798 -4.55 24.30 0.96
CA SER A 798 -4.31 22.85 0.93
C SER A 798 -3.58 22.33 2.18
N ALA A 799 -2.38 22.84 2.46
CA ALA A 799 -1.54 22.36 3.56
C ALA A 799 -2.12 22.66 4.97
N PRO A 800 -2.65 23.87 5.26
CA PRO A 800 -3.33 24.14 6.53
C PRO A 800 -4.56 23.26 6.77
N LEU A 801 -5.36 23.01 5.74
CA LEU A 801 -6.55 22.15 5.82
C LEU A 801 -6.16 20.70 6.10
N ASP A 802 -5.21 20.14 5.34
CA ASP A 802 -4.76 18.76 5.53
C ASP A 802 -4.17 18.55 6.95
N ARG A 803 -3.49 19.55 7.49
CA ARG A 803 -2.98 19.52 8.87
C ARG A 803 -4.11 19.47 9.90
N MET A 804 -5.14 20.29 9.73
CA MET A 804 -6.31 20.30 10.62
C MET A 804 -7.07 18.96 10.56
N LEU A 805 -7.26 18.39 9.37
CA LEU A 805 -7.90 17.07 9.21
C LEU A 805 -7.08 15.95 9.87
N LYS A 806 -5.76 16.06 9.85
CA LYS A 806 -4.86 15.13 10.52
C LYS A 806 -4.94 15.20 12.04
N GLU A 807 -5.04 16.41 12.59
CA GLU A 807 -5.23 16.64 14.03
C GLU A 807 -6.56 16.05 14.54
N LEU A 808 -7.59 15.97 13.68
CA LEU A 808 -8.86 15.29 13.97
C LEU A 808 -8.76 13.75 13.97
N GLY A 809 -7.60 13.17 13.70
CA GLY A 809 -7.39 11.72 13.64
C GLY A 809 -7.72 11.08 12.29
N ASN A 810 -7.72 11.87 11.20
CA ASN A 810 -8.05 11.45 9.82
C ASN A 810 -9.42 10.76 9.58
N PRO A 811 -10.51 11.06 10.32
CA PRO A 811 -11.83 10.49 9.98
C PRO A 811 -12.36 11.03 8.65
N ILE A 812 -11.89 12.21 8.22
CA ILE A 812 -12.30 12.91 7.01
C ILE A 812 -11.09 12.99 6.07
N SER A 813 -11.28 12.63 4.81
CA SER A 813 -10.23 12.69 3.78
C SER A 813 -10.61 13.65 2.67
N ARG A 814 -9.68 14.54 2.30
CA ARG A 814 -9.81 15.41 1.13
C ARG A 814 -9.42 14.63 -0.13
N ARG A 815 -10.31 14.61 -1.12
CA ARG A 815 -10.19 13.82 -2.34
C ARG A 815 -10.61 14.67 -3.55
N PRO A 816 -10.14 14.38 -4.77
CA PRO A 816 -10.55 15.15 -5.95
C PRO A 816 -12.07 15.19 -6.18
N ASP A 817 -12.80 14.16 -5.74
CA ASP A 817 -14.25 14.00 -5.93
C ASP A 817 -15.13 14.64 -4.85
N ASN A 818 -14.55 15.17 -3.76
CA ASN A 818 -15.29 15.87 -2.70
C ASN A 818 -14.89 17.35 -2.54
N GLN A 819 -14.28 17.95 -3.58
CA GLN A 819 -13.87 19.35 -3.62
C GLN A 819 -14.59 20.07 -4.78
N PHE A 820 -15.19 21.21 -4.49
CA PHE A 820 -15.97 22.00 -5.45
C PHE A 820 -15.59 23.47 -5.34
N PHE A 821 -15.55 24.16 -6.47
CA PHE A 821 -15.05 25.53 -6.57
C PHE A 821 -16.13 26.46 -7.10
N PHE A 822 -16.41 27.54 -6.40
CA PHE A 822 -17.50 28.46 -6.71
C PHE A 822 -17.01 29.90 -6.69
N ASP A 823 -17.53 30.71 -7.61
CA ASP A 823 -17.32 32.15 -7.61
C ASP A 823 -18.65 32.88 -7.81
N ALA A 824 -18.85 33.97 -7.06
CA ALA A 824 -20.06 34.79 -7.13
C ALA A 824 -19.92 35.95 -8.14
N GLY A 825 -18.75 36.16 -8.76
CA GLY A 825 -18.51 37.29 -9.65
C GLY A 825 -19.48 37.39 -10.82
N GLY A 826 -19.78 36.27 -11.49
CA GLY A 826 -20.78 36.24 -12.57
C GLY A 826 -22.19 36.61 -12.09
N TYR A 827 -22.59 36.11 -10.92
CA TYR A 827 -23.86 36.49 -10.29
C TYR A 827 -23.90 37.97 -9.88
N MET A 828 -22.83 38.52 -9.30
CA MET A 828 -22.73 39.94 -8.94
C MET A 828 -22.75 40.84 -10.18
N PHE A 829 -22.10 40.43 -11.27
CA PHE A 829 -22.18 41.12 -12.56
C PHE A 829 -23.63 41.15 -13.06
N LEU A 830 -24.33 40.02 -13.04
CA LEU A 830 -25.73 39.94 -13.45
C LEU A 830 -26.60 40.85 -12.58
N ALA A 831 -26.41 40.83 -11.26
CA ALA A 831 -27.12 41.70 -10.33
C ALA A 831 -26.87 43.18 -10.67
N HIS A 832 -25.62 43.59 -10.88
CA HIS A 832 -25.31 44.95 -11.26
C HIS A 832 -26.01 45.36 -12.57
N TYR A 833 -25.95 44.50 -13.59
CA TYR A 833 -26.58 44.75 -14.89
C TYR A 833 -28.11 44.88 -14.79
N LYS A 834 -28.79 43.96 -14.09
CA LYS A 834 -30.26 43.98 -13.98
C LYS A 834 -30.80 45.21 -13.23
N MET A 835 -30.02 45.79 -12.32
CA MET A 835 -30.46 46.96 -11.53
C MET A 835 -30.14 48.30 -12.20
N LEU A 836 -28.99 48.41 -12.87
CA LEU A 836 -28.55 49.68 -13.44
C LEU A 836 -28.65 49.74 -14.98
N GLY A 837 -28.86 48.61 -15.65
CA GLY A 837 -28.92 48.52 -17.11
C GLY A 837 -27.56 48.70 -17.81
N THR A 838 -26.47 48.86 -17.05
CA THR A 838 -25.13 49.16 -17.59
C THR A 838 -24.28 47.91 -17.71
N MET A 839 -23.73 47.67 -18.91
CA MET A 839 -22.79 46.60 -19.17
C MET A 839 -21.39 46.97 -18.69
N ARG A 840 -20.77 46.13 -17.85
CA ARG A 840 -19.38 46.35 -17.41
C ARG A 840 -18.35 45.87 -18.43
N PRO A 841 -17.16 46.50 -18.48
CA PRO A 841 -16.05 46.03 -19.30
C PRO A 841 -15.58 44.65 -18.84
N ARG A 842 -14.92 43.90 -19.73
CA ARG A 842 -14.38 42.55 -19.47
C ARG A 842 -15.43 41.49 -19.09
N LYS A 843 -16.64 41.56 -19.68
CA LYS A 843 -17.71 40.54 -19.55
C LYS A 843 -17.20 39.10 -19.65
N GLU A 844 -16.24 38.86 -20.55
CA GLU A 844 -15.59 37.55 -20.78
C GLU A 844 -15.07 36.89 -19.49
N GLN A 845 -14.57 37.69 -18.53
CA GLN A 845 -14.10 37.17 -17.24
C GLN A 845 -15.28 36.63 -16.40
N TYR A 846 -16.39 37.35 -16.39
CA TYR A 846 -17.61 36.94 -15.68
C TYR A 846 -18.31 35.76 -16.35
N ASP A 847 -18.27 35.68 -17.70
CA ASP A 847 -18.75 34.52 -18.46
C ASP A 847 -17.98 33.25 -18.06
N PHE A 848 -16.65 33.35 -17.95
CA PHE A 848 -15.80 32.25 -17.50
C PHE A 848 -16.16 31.81 -16.08
N MET A 849 -16.28 32.77 -15.14
CA MET A 849 -16.64 32.50 -13.74
C MET A 849 -18.02 31.84 -13.62
N TRP A 850 -19.01 32.30 -14.39
CA TRP A 850 -20.35 31.71 -14.46
C TRP A 850 -20.28 30.27 -14.93
N LYS A 851 -19.66 30.04 -16.10
CA LYS A 851 -19.57 28.73 -16.74
C LYS A 851 -18.91 27.69 -15.85
N GLU A 852 -17.79 28.03 -15.21
CA GLU A 852 -17.13 27.09 -14.31
C GLU A 852 -17.96 26.86 -13.04
N SER A 853 -18.60 27.89 -12.47
CA SER A 853 -19.47 27.73 -11.29
C SER A 853 -20.74 26.89 -11.57
N VAL A 854 -21.35 27.00 -12.74
CA VAL A 854 -22.45 26.11 -13.20
C VAL A 854 -21.99 24.66 -13.25
N LYS A 855 -20.84 24.41 -13.89
CA LYS A 855 -20.25 23.07 -14.00
C LYS A 855 -19.91 22.48 -12.63
N GLN A 856 -19.41 23.29 -11.71
CA GLN A 856 -19.09 22.86 -10.34
C GLN A 856 -20.36 22.61 -9.51
N SER A 857 -21.43 23.37 -9.75
CA SER A 857 -22.76 23.15 -9.14
C SER A 857 -23.36 21.81 -9.59
N ASP A 858 -23.30 21.49 -10.88
CA ASP A 858 -23.73 20.19 -11.41
C ASP A 858 -22.93 19.02 -10.81
N LYS A 859 -21.60 19.18 -10.68
CA LYS A 859 -20.74 18.18 -10.03
C LYS A 859 -21.09 18.00 -8.56
N LEU A 860 -21.31 19.09 -7.81
CA LEU A 860 -21.68 19.07 -6.40
C LEU A 860 -23.00 18.32 -6.21
N MET A 861 -24.02 18.62 -7.00
CA MET A 861 -25.30 17.93 -6.93
C MET A 861 -25.14 16.43 -7.16
N LEU A 862 -24.43 16.04 -8.21
CA LEU A 862 -24.16 14.61 -8.49
C LEU A 862 -23.40 13.94 -7.35
N ALA A 863 -22.47 14.63 -6.70
CA ALA A 863 -21.74 14.10 -5.54
C ALA A 863 -22.67 13.91 -4.34
N VAL A 864 -23.44 14.93 -3.94
CA VAL A 864 -24.42 14.85 -2.83
C VAL A 864 -25.40 13.70 -3.04
N MET A 865 -25.84 13.50 -4.27
CA MET A 865 -26.78 12.46 -4.62
C MET A 865 -26.23 11.04 -4.47
N ARG A 866 -24.92 10.86 -4.67
CA ARG A 866 -24.23 9.59 -4.50
C ARG A 866 -23.93 9.28 -3.03
N LEU A 867 -23.87 10.31 -2.18
CA LEU A 867 -23.62 10.11 -0.76
C LEU A 867 -24.74 9.29 -0.10
N ARG A 868 -24.33 8.45 0.84
CA ARG A 868 -25.26 7.69 1.68
C ARG A 868 -25.86 8.64 2.71
N PRO A 869 -27.18 8.79 2.81
CA PRO A 869 -27.78 9.65 3.82
C PRO A 869 -27.42 9.17 5.24
N HIS A 870 -26.98 10.08 6.08
CA HIS A 870 -26.74 9.87 7.50
C HIS A 870 -28.05 9.98 8.30
N ASP A 871 -28.28 9.06 9.23
CA ASP A 871 -29.40 9.11 10.16
C ASP A 871 -29.10 10.13 11.26
N LEU A 872 -29.80 11.29 11.21
CA LEU A 872 -29.57 12.38 12.15
C LEU A 872 -29.85 11.99 13.60
N LYS A 873 -30.67 10.96 13.86
CA LYS A 873 -30.94 10.47 15.21
C LYS A 873 -29.66 10.09 15.95
N LYS A 874 -28.68 9.52 15.24
CA LYS A 874 -27.37 9.17 15.82
C LYS A 874 -26.61 10.41 16.30
N THR A 875 -26.61 11.47 15.50
CA THR A 875 -25.99 12.76 15.86
C THR A 875 -26.72 13.41 17.04
N LEU A 876 -28.06 13.38 17.05
CA LEU A 876 -28.85 13.94 18.15
C LEU A 876 -28.61 13.18 19.47
N GLN A 877 -28.53 11.85 19.43
CA GLN A 877 -28.19 11.02 20.60
C GLN A 877 -26.77 11.28 21.12
N LEU A 878 -25.79 11.48 20.23
CA LEU A 878 -24.43 11.88 20.60
C LEU A 878 -24.44 13.21 21.38
N ASN A 879 -25.16 14.22 20.87
CA ASN A 879 -25.27 15.52 21.52
C ASN A 879 -26.01 15.45 22.87
N GLN A 880 -27.08 14.65 22.96
CA GLN A 880 -27.76 14.40 24.23
C GLN A 880 -26.82 13.76 25.25
N ALA A 881 -26.05 12.75 24.85
CA ALA A 881 -25.06 12.11 25.72
C ALA A 881 -24.01 13.12 26.21
N ARG A 882 -23.54 14.03 25.34
CA ARG A 882 -22.60 15.10 25.72
C ARG A 882 -23.22 16.09 26.70
N SER A 883 -24.47 16.52 26.47
CA SER A 883 -25.17 17.41 27.41
C SER A 883 -25.36 16.76 28.78
N ILE A 884 -25.66 15.47 28.84
CA ILE A 884 -25.74 14.72 30.11
C ILE A 884 -24.37 14.64 30.78
N PHE A 885 -23.32 14.34 30.01
CA PHE A 885 -21.94 14.27 30.50
C PHE A 885 -21.51 15.58 31.17
N ASP A 886 -21.73 16.72 30.51
CA ASP A 886 -21.38 18.05 31.03
C ASP A 886 -22.25 18.44 32.23
N GLY A 887 -23.55 18.10 32.19
CA GLY A 887 -24.48 18.35 33.29
C GLY A 887 -24.11 17.66 34.61
N MET A 888 -23.38 16.55 34.56
CA MET A 888 -22.91 15.81 35.75
C MET A 888 -21.77 16.53 36.52
N ALA A 889 -21.15 17.57 35.96
CA ALA A 889 -20.07 18.28 36.65
C ALA A 889 -20.54 19.00 37.93
N LYS A 890 -21.73 19.63 37.89
CA LYS A 890 -22.27 20.39 39.02
C LYS A 890 -22.61 19.51 40.24
N PRO A 891 -23.32 18.37 40.08
CA PRO A 891 -23.53 17.41 41.17
C PRO A 891 -22.22 16.91 41.80
N LEU A 892 -21.19 16.61 41.00
CA LEU A 892 -19.88 16.17 41.51
C LEU A 892 -19.23 17.23 42.41
N THR A 893 -19.25 18.50 42.01
CA THR A 893 -18.75 19.60 42.85
C THR A 893 -19.54 19.72 44.16
N GLN A 894 -20.87 19.53 44.12
CA GLN A 894 -21.71 19.56 45.32
C GLN A 894 -21.39 18.41 46.28
N PHE A 895 -21.13 17.21 45.77
CA PHE A 895 -20.71 16.06 46.57
C PHE A 895 -19.35 16.27 47.24
N LEU A 896 -18.37 16.82 46.51
CA LEU A 896 -17.05 17.13 47.10
C LEU A 896 -17.18 18.08 48.31
N VAL A 897 -17.98 19.15 48.18
CA VAL A 897 -18.25 20.10 49.28
C VAL A 897 -18.97 19.40 50.45
N ALA A 898 -19.95 18.54 50.16
CA ALA A 898 -20.69 17.81 51.19
C ALA A 898 -19.82 16.77 51.92
N MET A 899 -18.87 16.13 51.22
CA MET A 899 -17.90 15.20 51.81
C MET A 899 -16.90 15.92 52.73
N GLU A 900 -16.36 17.05 52.30
CA GLU A 900 -15.46 17.87 53.13
C GLU A 900 -16.14 18.32 54.43
N LYS A 901 -17.40 18.78 54.32
CA LYS A 901 -18.21 19.13 55.50
C LYS A 901 -18.44 17.93 56.42
N SER A 902 -18.83 16.78 55.87
CA SER A 902 -19.06 15.55 56.65
C SER A 902 -17.80 15.07 57.37
N LYS A 903 -16.62 15.22 56.73
CA LYS A 903 -15.31 14.93 57.34
C LYS A 903 -15.02 15.88 58.51
N ALA A 904 -15.21 17.19 58.31
CA ALA A 904 -15.02 18.17 59.37
C ALA A 904 -15.93 17.94 60.59
N ASP A 905 -17.19 17.57 60.34
CA ASP A 905 -18.16 17.25 61.40
C ASP A 905 -17.77 15.97 62.17
N LEU A 906 -17.25 14.94 61.49
CA LEU A 906 -16.74 13.72 62.13
C LEU A 906 -15.49 14.00 62.97
N ASP A 907 -14.56 14.82 62.47
CA ASP A 907 -13.35 15.19 63.21
C ASP A 907 -13.69 16.02 64.45
N LYS A 908 -14.71 16.89 64.38
CA LYS A 908 -15.23 17.60 65.55
C LYS A 908 -15.87 16.64 66.55
N ALA A 909 -16.74 15.73 66.09
CA ALA A 909 -17.39 14.76 66.97
C ALA A 909 -16.38 13.86 67.71
N LYS A 910 -15.27 13.49 67.07
CA LYS A 910 -14.16 12.77 67.73
C LYS A 910 -13.54 13.58 68.86
N ARG A 911 -13.17 14.84 68.60
CA ARG A 911 -12.61 15.73 69.64
C ARG A 911 -13.56 15.90 70.82
N ASP A 912 -14.83 16.20 70.55
CA ASP A 912 -15.85 16.37 71.59
C ASP A 912 -16.05 15.07 72.40
N PHE A 913 -15.94 13.90 71.76
CA PHE A 913 -16.01 12.61 72.44
C PHE A 913 -14.79 12.35 73.34
N ASP A 914 -13.57 12.63 72.86
CA ASP A 914 -12.32 12.45 73.62
C ASP A 914 -12.28 13.37 74.85
N GLU A 915 -12.79 14.60 74.72
CA GLU A 915 -12.95 15.52 75.85
C GLU A 915 -13.93 14.98 76.90
N LEU A 916 -15.11 14.51 76.45
CA LEU A 916 -16.07 13.87 77.35
C LEU A 916 -15.54 12.57 77.94
N ASP A 917 -14.67 11.83 77.24
CA ASP A 917 -14.03 10.63 77.77
C ASP A 917 -13.08 10.92 78.90
N THR A 918 -12.18 11.88 78.67
CA THR A 918 -11.29 12.42 79.69
C THR A 918 -12.09 12.92 80.91
N MET A 919 -13.14 13.73 80.70
CA MET A 919 -13.99 14.22 81.79
C MET A 919 -14.68 13.09 82.55
N GLY A 920 -15.17 12.07 81.84
CA GLY A 920 -15.83 10.90 82.43
C GLY A 920 -14.88 10.04 83.27
N GLN A 921 -13.62 9.90 82.84
CA GLN A 921 -12.58 9.22 83.61
C GLN A 921 -12.24 10.02 84.89
N ASN A 922 -12.07 11.34 84.78
CA ASN A 922 -11.83 12.21 85.93
C ASN A 922 -12.96 12.13 86.98
N LEU A 923 -14.23 12.18 86.54
CA LEU A 923 -15.39 12.05 87.44
C LEU A 923 -15.46 10.68 88.14
N ARG A 924 -15.02 9.59 87.50
CA ARG A 924 -14.95 8.26 88.12
C ARG A 924 -13.84 8.20 89.18
N ASN A 925 -12.69 8.81 88.90
CA ASN A 925 -11.60 8.92 89.85
C ASN A 925 -12.00 9.76 91.07
N GLU A 926 -12.76 10.85 90.85
CA GLU A 926 -13.33 11.68 91.93
C GLU A 926 -14.31 10.88 92.80
N LEU A 927 -15.24 10.14 92.19
CA LEU A 927 -16.21 9.30 92.91
C LEU A 927 -15.53 8.24 93.79
N ALA A 928 -14.45 7.62 93.31
CA ALA A 928 -13.70 6.61 94.07
C ALA A 928 -13.08 7.15 95.37
N ASN A 929 -12.86 8.47 95.43
CA ASN A 929 -12.26 9.16 96.58
C ASN A 929 -13.30 9.83 97.50
N LEU A 930 -14.59 9.81 97.17
CA LEU A 930 -15.66 10.57 97.85
C LEU A 930 -16.80 9.66 98.33
N LYS A 931 -16.62 9.04 99.50
CA LYS A 931 -17.67 8.27 100.21
C LYS A 931 -18.32 9.11 101.31
N VAL A 932 -19.66 9.12 101.36
CA VAL A 932 -20.46 9.94 102.27
C VAL A 932 -21.04 9.07 103.39
N LYS A 933 -20.87 9.47 104.65
CA LYS A 933 -21.46 8.81 105.83
C LYS A 933 -22.89 9.33 106.10
N ILE A 934 -23.84 8.43 106.32
CA ILE A 934 -25.23 8.73 106.70
C ILE A 934 -25.64 7.95 107.95
N THR A 935 -26.54 8.48 108.78
CA THR A 935 -27.04 7.84 110.01
C THR A 935 -28.48 7.34 109.84
N VAL A 936 -28.80 6.10 110.23
CA VAL A 936 -30.11 5.45 110.09
C VAL A 936 -30.61 4.83 111.41
N PRO A 937 -31.90 4.94 111.78
CA PRO A 937 -32.46 4.35 113.00
C PRO A 937 -32.80 2.85 112.83
N VAL A 938 -32.37 2.02 113.79
CA VAL A 938 -32.50 0.56 113.84
C VAL A 938 -33.31 0.12 115.07
N ARG A 939 -34.15 -0.90 114.94
CA ARG A 939 -35.02 -1.42 116.01
C ARG A 939 -34.24 -2.28 117.01
N GLU A 940 -34.28 -1.89 118.28
CA GLU A 940 -33.68 -2.60 119.42
C GLU A 940 -34.78 -3.10 120.37
N ASN A 941 -34.84 -4.41 120.62
CA ASN A 941 -35.86 -5.00 121.49
C ASN A 941 -35.51 -4.83 122.98
N LEU A 942 -36.50 -4.45 123.79
CA LEU A 942 -36.40 -4.19 125.22
C LEU A 942 -36.76 -5.44 126.05
N ARG A 943 -36.09 -5.63 127.20
CA ARG A 943 -36.33 -6.77 128.11
C ARG A 943 -37.61 -6.62 128.94
N THR A 944 -37.96 -5.40 129.34
CA THR A 944 -39.19 -5.07 130.07
C THR A 944 -40.10 -4.27 129.16
N LYS A 945 -41.40 -4.60 129.16
CA LYS A 945 -42.35 -4.00 128.22
C LYS A 945 -42.90 -2.68 128.75
N ARG A 946 -43.18 -1.75 127.85
CA ARG A 946 -43.64 -0.39 128.18
C ARG A 946 -44.99 -0.09 127.55
N THR A 947 -45.79 0.76 128.19
CA THR A 947 -47.03 1.29 127.61
C THR A 947 -46.75 2.63 126.95
N VAL A 948 -47.14 2.77 125.69
CA VAL A 948 -47.04 3.98 124.89
C VAL A 948 -48.42 4.42 124.43
N CYS A 949 -48.56 5.70 124.11
CA CYS A 949 -49.78 6.25 123.51
C CYS A 949 -49.61 6.30 121.98
N SER A 950 -50.60 5.81 121.25
CA SER A 950 -50.63 5.82 119.78
C SER A 950 -51.14 7.15 119.20
N ASN A 951 -51.53 8.10 120.06
CA ASN A 951 -51.94 9.43 119.62
C ASN A 951 -50.75 10.15 118.95
N LYS A 952 -51.01 10.83 117.82
CA LYS A 952 -49.98 11.55 117.03
C LYS A 952 -49.23 12.60 117.85
N ALA A 953 -49.83 13.14 118.90
CA ALA A 953 -49.17 14.09 119.81
C ALA A 953 -48.10 13.43 120.71
N CYS A 954 -48.06 12.09 120.81
CA CYS A 954 -47.21 11.35 121.75
C CYS A 954 -46.07 10.55 121.10
N GLY A 955 -45.90 10.60 119.77
CA GLY A 955 -44.82 9.92 119.06
C GLY A 955 -44.38 10.64 117.79
N SER A 956 -43.13 10.46 117.41
CA SER A 956 -42.50 11.08 116.22
C SER A 956 -42.40 10.07 115.08
N GLN A 957 -42.72 10.45 113.84
CA GLN A 957 -42.57 9.58 112.68
C GLN A 957 -41.12 9.62 112.15
N VAL A 958 -40.46 8.47 112.02
CA VAL A 958 -39.08 8.31 111.49
C VAL A 958 -39.02 7.24 110.41
N ARG A 959 -38.07 7.30 109.46
CA ARG A 959 -37.86 6.23 108.47
C ARG A 959 -36.76 5.29 108.94
N ASP A 960 -37.01 3.98 108.88
CA ASP A 960 -35.97 2.96 109.10
C ASP A 960 -34.99 2.85 107.92
N ALA A 961 -33.99 1.96 108.04
CA ALA A 961 -32.93 1.75 107.05
C ALA A 961 -33.40 1.35 105.64
N ASP A 962 -34.65 0.87 105.49
CA ASP A 962 -35.26 0.49 104.22
C ASP A 962 -36.25 1.56 103.70
N GLY A 963 -36.36 2.70 104.40
CA GLY A 963 -37.20 3.83 104.02
C GLY A 963 -38.66 3.75 104.49
N LYS A 964 -39.02 2.78 105.34
CA LYS A 964 -40.38 2.56 105.86
C LYS A 964 -40.64 3.44 107.08
N MET A 965 -41.84 4.04 107.13
CA MET A 965 -42.24 4.93 108.24
C MET A 965 -42.55 4.13 109.51
N CYS A 966 -41.85 4.45 110.60
CA CYS A 966 -41.99 3.88 111.93
C CYS A 966 -42.24 4.99 112.96
N THR A 967 -42.97 4.70 114.05
CA THR A 967 -43.21 5.69 115.11
C THR A 967 -42.19 5.51 116.25
N LYS A 968 -41.41 6.55 116.53
CA LYS A 968 -40.50 6.65 117.68
C LYS A 968 -41.25 7.22 118.87
N TYR A 969 -41.42 6.41 119.91
CA TYR A 969 -42.05 6.81 121.16
C TYR A 969 -40.98 7.28 122.15
N ASP A 970 -40.63 8.57 122.07
CA ASP A 970 -39.57 9.18 122.89
C ASP A 970 -39.96 9.28 124.38
N ARG A 971 -41.26 9.34 124.68
CA ARG A 971 -41.80 9.44 126.06
C ARG A 971 -42.93 8.43 126.29
N PRO A 972 -42.63 7.21 126.76
CA PRO A 972 -43.67 6.23 127.06
C PRO A 972 -44.49 6.64 128.30
N CYS A 973 -45.78 6.31 128.29
CA CYS A 973 -46.72 6.61 129.37
C CYS A 973 -46.47 5.73 130.61
N HIS A 974 -45.91 4.54 130.44
CA HIS A 974 -45.45 3.69 131.53
C HIS A 974 -44.23 2.87 131.10
N MET A 975 -43.10 2.98 131.81
CA MET A 975 -41.85 2.33 131.40
C MET A 975 -41.80 0.82 131.66
N HIS A 976 -42.40 0.35 132.75
CA HIS A 976 -42.32 -1.04 133.21
C HIS A 976 -43.72 -1.56 133.51
N CYS A 977 -44.39 -2.05 132.47
CA CYS A 977 -45.78 -2.46 132.53
C CYS A 977 -45.90 -3.99 132.51
N ASP A 978 -46.32 -4.54 133.64
CA ASP A 978 -46.48 -5.98 133.85
C ASP A 978 -47.93 -6.46 133.70
N ILE A 979 -48.81 -5.62 133.14
CA ILE A 979 -50.15 -6.07 132.77
C ILE A 979 -50.06 -7.14 131.67
N ASP A 980 -51.00 -8.08 131.67
CA ASP A 980 -51.14 -9.03 130.58
C ASP A 980 -51.95 -8.41 129.43
N ALA A 981 -51.20 -7.88 128.45
CA ALA A 981 -51.72 -7.35 127.20
C ALA A 981 -50.75 -7.69 126.06
N PRO A 982 -51.26 -8.06 124.87
CA PRO A 982 -50.45 -8.25 123.66
C PRO A 982 -49.79 -6.95 123.20
N ASP A 983 -48.63 -7.07 122.56
CA ASP A 983 -47.87 -5.93 122.06
C ASP A 983 -48.52 -5.35 120.79
N GLU A 984 -48.39 -4.04 120.60
CA GLU A 984 -48.83 -3.26 119.44
C GLU A 984 -50.35 -3.29 119.17
N ILE A 985 -51.16 -3.69 120.16
CA ILE A 985 -52.63 -3.59 120.10
C ILE A 985 -53.11 -2.39 120.90
N ILE A 986 -53.72 -1.44 120.18
CA ILE A 986 -54.27 -0.20 120.72
C ILE A 986 -55.59 -0.49 121.45
N GLY A 987 -55.73 0.03 122.68
CA GLY A 987 -56.97 -0.05 123.45
C GLY A 987 -57.35 -1.45 123.92
N TYR A 988 -56.36 -2.32 124.16
CA TYR A 988 -56.58 -3.63 124.77
C TYR A 988 -57.09 -3.52 126.20
N HIS A 989 -58.20 -4.19 126.54
CA HIS A 989 -58.98 -3.94 127.77
C HIS A 989 -58.16 -3.95 129.08
N SER A 990 -57.14 -4.81 129.18
CA SER A 990 -56.24 -4.90 130.35
C SER A 990 -55.43 -3.61 130.62
N LEU A 991 -55.31 -2.71 129.63
CA LEU A 991 -54.60 -1.43 129.77
C LEU A 991 -55.27 -0.49 130.77
N LYS A 992 -56.58 -0.62 131.03
CA LYS A 992 -57.26 0.12 132.11
C LYS A 992 -56.62 -0.09 133.48
N SER A 993 -56.04 -1.27 133.70
CA SER A 993 -55.38 -1.65 134.95
C SER A 993 -53.91 -1.21 134.99
N CYS A 994 -53.40 -0.54 133.95
CA CYS A 994 -52.05 -0.01 133.94
C CYS A 994 -51.97 1.22 134.85
N ASN A 995 -50.86 1.35 135.60
CA ASN A 995 -50.64 2.39 136.61
C ASN A 995 -51.06 3.83 136.18
N PRO A 996 -50.84 4.28 134.93
CA PRO A 996 -51.25 5.61 134.52
C PRO A 996 -52.76 5.88 134.53
N PHE A 997 -53.61 4.85 134.63
CA PHE A 997 -55.08 4.97 134.56
C PHE A 997 -55.79 4.65 135.89
N LEU A 998 -55.08 4.23 136.94
CA LEU A 998 -55.66 3.95 138.26
C LEU A 998 -55.76 5.24 139.10
N SER A 999 -56.95 5.84 139.22
CA SER A 999 -57.21 7.03 140.06
C SER A 999 -58.02 6.69 141.32
N TRP A 1000 -57.51 7.05 142.51
CA TRP A 1000 -58.09 6.80 143.84
C TRP A 1000 -59.17 7.83 144.27
N THR A 1001 -59.91 8.43 143.34
CA THR A 1001 -60.94 9.45 143.62
C THR A 1001 -62.23 9.16 142.84
N PHE A 1002 -63.39 9.23 143.52
CA PHE A 1002 -64.74 8.90 143.03
C PHE A 1002 -65.29 9.88 141.96
N GLN A 1003 -64.61 10.00 140.81
CA GLN A 1003 -65.15 10.56 139.56
C GLN A 1003 -64.73 9.67 138.37
N PRO A 1004 -65.65 9.25 137.47
CA PRO A 1004 -65.30 8.35 136.38
C PRO A 1004 -64.66 9.13 135.21
N GLY A 1005 -63.35 8.96 135.00
CA GLY A 1005 -62.63 9.41 133.80
C GLY A 1005 -61.35 8.61 133.57
N ASN A 1006 -61.34 7.72 132.57
CA ASN A 1006 -60.25 6.77 132.26
C ASN A 1006 -59.08 7.40 131.45
N ASP A 1007 -58.66 8.61 131.80
CA ASP A 1007 -57.63 9.35 131.04
C ASP A 1007 -56.23 9.14 131.65
N CYS A 1008 -55.22 8.92 130.80
CA CYS A 1008 -53.85 8.67 131.20
C CYS A 1008 -53.25 9.84 132.00
N SER A 1009 -52.68 9.56 133.17
CA SER A 1009 -52.02 10.58 133.99
C SER A 1009 -50.81 11.25 133.30
N ARG A 1010 -50.17 10.60 132.32
CA ARG A 1010 -48.99 11.12 131.59
C ARG A 1010 -49.33 11.95 130.36
N CYS A 1011 -50.16 11.44 129.45
CA CYS A 1011 -50.45 12.11 128.18
C CYS A 1011 -51.87 12.70 128.09
N LYS A 1012 -52.71 12.47 129.11
CA LYS A 1012 -54.12 12.89 129.16
C LYS A 1012 -55.03 12.30 128.08
N HIS A 1013 -54.55 11.31 127.32
CA HIS A 1013 -55.38 10.55 126.38
C HIS A 1013 -56.02 9.34 127.05
N LYS A 1014 -57.15 8.89 126.52
CA LYS A 1014 -57.88 7.73 127.06
C LYS A 1014 -57.07 6.45 126.93
N TRP A 1015 -57.32 5.47 127.80
CA TRP A 1015 -56.66 4.16 127.74
C TRP A 1015 -56.89 3.44 126.41
N GLU A 1016 -58.00 3.71 125.69
CA GLU A 1016 -58.26 3.18 124.35
C GLU A 1016 -57.19 3.63 123.32
N GLU A 1017 -56.45 4.70 123.58
CA GLU A 1017 -55.40 5.22 122.68
C GLU A 1017 -53.98 4.77 123.09
N HIS A 1018 -53.88 3.72 123.91
CA HIS A 1018 -52.60 3.20 124.38
C HIS A 1018 -52.37 1.77 123.94
N MET A 1019 -51.11 1.38 123.83
CA MET A 1019 -50.69 0.03 123.50
C MET A 1019 -49.41 -0.32 124.24
N ARG A 1020 -49.09 -1.62 124.30
CA ARG A 1020 -47.83 -2.11 124.87
C ARG A 1020 -46.80 -2.26 123.75
N VAL A 1021 -45.55 -1.87 123.96
CA VAL A 1021 -44.45 -2.12 123.01
C VAL A 1021 -43.24 -2.70 123.74
N SER A 1022 -42.49 -3.53 123.02
CA SER A 1022 -41.30 -4.25 123.50
C SER A 1022 -40.00 -3.82 122.79
N TYR A 1023 -39.94 -2.61 122.20
CA TYR A 1023 -38.76 -2.12 121.46
C TYR A 1023 -38.55 -0.59 121.56
N VAL A 1024 -37.35 -0.14 121.15
CA VAL A 1024 -36.93 1.26 120.92
C VAL A 1024 -36.17 1.37 119.59
N LEU A 1025 -36.01 2.58 119.04
CA LEU A 1025 -35.22 2.83 117.81
C LEU A 1025 -33.92 3.58 118.16
N ARG A 1026 -32.76 3.10 117.67
CA ARG A 1026 -31.40 3.63 117.91
C ARG A 1026 -30.65 3.92 116.60
N ASP A 1027 -29.88 5.01 116.54
CA ASP A 1027 -29.24 5.49 115.30
C ASP A 1027 -27.85 4.83 115.05
N GLU A 1028 -27.54 4.43 113.79
CA GLU A 1028 -26.27 3.79 113.32
C GLU A 1028 -25.74 4.44 112.02
N GLU A 1029 -24.41 4.56 111.81
CA GLU A 1029 -23.79 5.19 110.62
C GLU A 1029 -23.35 4.20 109.51
N ARG A 1030 -23.59 4.53 108.22
CA ARG A 1030 -23.13 3.77 107.02
C ARG A 1030 -22.56 4.68 105.92
N GLU A 1031 -21.64 4.16 105.10
CA GLU A 1031 -21.05 4.87 103.95
C GLU A 1031 -21.74 4.52 102.61
N ILE A 1032 -22.04 5.54 101.80
CA ILE A 1032 -22.60 5.43 100.45
C ILE A 1032 -21.88 6.37 99.46
N ASP A 1033 -21.97 6.09 98.16
CA ASP A 1033 -21.41 6.93 97.10
C ASP A 1033 -22.16 8.27 96.97
N ASP A 1034 -21.46 9.37 96.68
CA ASP A 1034 -22.06 10.70 96.51
C ASP A 1034 -23.08 10.75 95.35
N PRO A 1035 -24.38 11.01 95.62
CA PRO A 1035 -25.42 11.01 94.59
C PRO A 1035 -25.22 12.07 93.49
N LYS A 1036 -24.56 13.20 93.80
CA LYS A 1036 -24.35 14.29 92.84
C LYS A 1036 -23.31 13.91 91.78
N THR A 1037 -22.21 13.28 92.18
CA THR A 1037 -21.17 12.81 91.27
C THR A 1037 -21.66 11.66 90.39
N VAL A 1038 -22.48 10.75 90.94
CA VAL A 1038 -23.17 9.70 90.16
C VAL A 1038 -24.09 10.30 89.08
N ALA A 1039 -24.83 11.37 89.40
CA ALA A 1039 -25.68 12.06 88.43
C ALA A 1039 -24.85 12.68 87.27
N LYS A 1040 -23.73 13.35 87.58
CA LYS A 1040 -22.81 13.90 86.57
C LYS A 1040 -22.23 12.83 85.65
N ILE A 1041 -21.84 11.67 86.18
CA ILE A 1041 -21.36 10.53 85.38
C ILE A 1041 -22.46 10.02 84.44
N LYS A 1042 -23.71 9.95 84.92
CA LYS A 1042 -24.86 9.53 84.10
C LYS A 1042 -25.12 10.51 82.95
N ASP A 1043 -25.01 11.81 83.21
CA ASP A 1043 -25.21 12.84 82.18
C ASP A 1043 -24.06 12.90 81.17
N ASN A 1044 -22.80 12.72 81.60
CA ASN A 1044 -21.66 12.54 80.69
C ASN A 1044 -21.84 11.30 79.79
N LYS A 1045 -22.32 10.18 80.35
CA LYS A 1045 -22.68 8.97 79.57
C LYS A 1045 -23.79 9.23 78.54
N LYS A 1046 -24.81 10.01 78.89
CA LYS A 1046 -25.87 10.41 77.94
C LYS A 1046 -25.34 11.30 76.82
N ALA A 1047 -24.50 12.29 77.16
CA ALA A 1047 -23.88 13.18 76.18
C ALA A 1047 -23.03 12.40 75.18
N LYS A 1048 -22.21 11.44 75.64
CA LYS A 1048 -21.46 10.56 74.74
C LYS A 1048 -22.33 9.75 73.79
N LYS A 1049 -23.41 9.13 74.30
CA LYS A 1049 -24.36 8.39 73.44
C LYS A 1049 -24.98 9.27 72.37
N GLU A 1050 -25.24 10.54 72.68
CA GLU A 1050 -25.79 11.49 71.69
C GLU A 1050 -24.75 11.88 70.64
N ILE A 1051 -23.48 12.04 71.01
CA ILE A 1051 -22.38 12.26 70.05
C ILE A 1051 -22.16 11.02 69.18
N GLU A 1052 -22.15 9.81 69.75
CA GLU A 1052 -22.06 8.55 68.98
C GLU A 1052 -23.21 8.45 67.96
N ARG A 1053 -24.44 8.76 68.38
CA ARG A 1053 -25.62 8.75 67.49
C ARG A 1053 -25.49 9.78 66.36
N LYS A 1054 -24.94 10.97 66.63
CA LYS A 1054 -24.69 11.99 65.60
C LYS A 1054 -23.54 11.59 64.67
N SER A 1055 -22.45 11.07 65.22
CA SER A 1055 -21.29 10.56 64.47
C SER A 1055 -21.71 9.44 63.50
N GLN A 1056 -22.49 8.46 63.97
CA GLN A 1056 -23.01 7.39 63.12
C GLN A 1056 -23.88 7.91 61.98
N LYS A 1057 -24.72 8.93 62.23
CA LYS A 1057 -25.51 9.59 61.16
C LYS A 1057 -24.60 10.25 60.12
N CYS A 1058 -23.55 10.96 60.55
CA CYS A 1058 -22.57 11.56 59.65
C CYS A 1058 -21.77 10.50 58.87
N THR A 1059 -21.41 9.38 59.50
CA THR A 1059 -20.73 8.26 58.82
C THR A 1059 -21.63 7.65 57.74
N ASN A 1060 -22.90 7.40 58.03
CA ASN A 1060 -23.85 6.86 57.04
C ASN A 1060 -24.03 7.84 55.87
N ALA A 1061 -24.21 9.14 56.16
CA ALA A 1061 -24.31 10.17 55.13
C ALA A 1061 -23.06 10.23 54.23
N LYS A 1062 -21.86 10.09 54.82
CA LYS A 1062 -20.61 10.01 54.04
C LYS A 1062 -20.60 8.81 53.09
N VAL A 1063 -20.98 7.62 53.57
CA VAL A 1063 -21.02 6.40 52.74
C VAL A 1063 -22.03 6.52 51.59
N ASP A 1064 -23.18 7.15 51.84
CA ASP A 1064 -24.19 7.38 50.80
C ASP A 1064 -23.67 8.36 49.73
N ILE A 1065 -23.00 9.45 50.13
CA ILE A 1065 -22.39 10.40 49.19
C ILE A 1065 -21.30 9.73 48.35
N GLU A 1066 -20.41 8.93 48.96
CA GLU A 1066 -19.36 8.19 48.24
C GLU A 1066 -19.94 7.19 47.22
N ARG A 1067 -21.09 6.57 47.55
CA ARG A 1067 -21.80 5.66 46.63
C ARG A 1067 -22.38 6.42 45.44
N GLU A 1068 -23.07 7.53 45.66
CA GLU A 1068 -23.65 8.36 44.59
C GLU A 1068 -22.56 8.95 43.70
N GLU A 1069 -21.47 9.45 44.29
CA GLU A 1069 -20.29 9.95 43.57
C GLU A 1069 -19.71 8.86 42.65
N MET A 1070 -19.53 7.63 43.16
CA MET A 1070 -19.01 6.51 42.37
C MET A 1070 -19.95 6.14 41.20
N GLN A 1071 -21.27 6.19 41.40
CA GLN A 1071 -22.23 5.96 40.33
C GLN A 1071 -22.13 7.03 39.23
N ILE A 1072 -21.98 8.31 39.60
CA ILE A 1072 -21.78 9.39 38.62
C ILE A 1072 -20.47 9.17 37.87
N TYR A 1073 -19.36 8.86 38.54
CA TYR A 1073 -18.08 8.58 37.87
C TYR A 1073 -18.19 7.41 36.89
N LYS A 1074 -18.84 6.30 37.28
CA LYS A 1074 -19.03 5.14 36.40
C LYS A 1074 -19.88 5.50 35.17
N THR A 1075 -20.96 6.23 35.36
CA THR A 1075 -21.84 6.68 34.28
C THR A 1075 -21.12 7.64 33.34
N ARG A 1076 -20.38 8.60 33.90
CA ARG A 1076 -19.58 9.57 33.14
C ARG A 1076 -18.48 8.87 32.34
N ALA A 1077 -17.83 7.84 32.88
CA ALA A 1077 -16.87 7.02 32.13
C ALA A 1077 -17.52 6.26 30.96
N GLN A 1078 -18.69 5.65 31.16
CA GLN A 1078 -19.43 4.96 30.09
C GLN A 1078 -19.85 5.91 28.96
N ILE A 1079 -20.39 7.09 29.32
CA ILE A 1079 -20.74 8.13 28.34
C ILE A 1079 -19.47 8.64 27.65
N GLY A 1080 -18.38 8.85 28.37
CA GLY A 1080 -17.09 9.25 27.80
C GLY A 1080 -16.60 8.29 26.72
N ILE A 1081 -16.65 6.97 26.98
CA ILE A 1081 -16.30 5.94 25.99
C ILE A 1081 -17.24 5.98 24.78
N TYR A 1082 -18.54 6.17 25.01
CA TYR A 1082 -19.51 6.31 23.92
C TYR A 1082 -19.21 7.54 23.04
N LEU A 1083 -18.91 8.70 23.64
CA LEU A 1083 -18.54 9.91 22.92
C LEU A 1083 -17.22 9.73 22.15
N GLU A 1084 -16.21 9.10 22.76
CA GLU A 1084 -14.92 8.82 22.12
C GLU A 1084 -15.08 7.96 20.85
N LYS A 1085 -15.93 6.93 20.90
CA LYS A 1085 -16.13 6.02 19.76
C LYS A 1085 -16.98 6.58 18.63
N ASN A 1086 -17.93 7.46 18.96
CA ASN A 1086 -18.98 7.88 18.03
C ASN A 1086 -18.87 9.35 17.58
N SER A 1087 -17.98 10.15 18.19
CA SER A 1087 -17.67 11.52 17.78
C SER A 1087 -16.56 11.54 16.72
N ILE A 1088 -16.67 12.45 15.74
CA ILE A 1088 -15.50 12.81 14.91
C ILE A 1088 -14.41 13.37 15.82
N GLY A 1089 -13.18 12.86 15.73
CA GLY A 1089 -12.05 13.32 16.56
C GLY A 1089 -12.06 12.86 18.03
N GLY A 1090 -12.83 11.83 18.38
CA GLY A 1090 -13.00 11.36 19.76
C GLY A 1090 -11.71 10.84 20.45
N GLY A 1091 -10.69 10.39 19.71
CA GLY A 1091 -9.45 9.85 20.28
C GLY A 1091 -8.62 10.83 21.13
N LEU A 1092 -8.95 12.13 21.10
CA LEU A 1092 -8.32 13.18 21.91
C LEU A 1092 -8.88 13.29 23.34
N TYR A 1093 -9.97 12.59 23.69
CA TYR A 1093 -10.54 12.61 25.05
C TYR A 1093 -9.58 12.07 26.14
N ARG A 1094 -8.52 11.33 25.76
CA ARG A 1094 -7.46 10.88 26.66
C ARG A 1094 -6.64 12.02 27.30
N GLN A 1095 -6.52 13.18 26.65
CA GLN A 1095 -5.53 14.20 27.05
C GLN A 1095 -6.07 15.33 27.94
N GLN A 1096 -7.38 15.57 28.01
CA GLN A 1096 -7.91 16.78 28.67
C GLN A 1096 -8.89 16.55 29.84
N SER A 1097 -9.25 15.32 30.21
CA SER A 1097 -10.35 15.14 31.20
C SER A 1097 -10.20 14.03 32.24
N TRP A 1098 -8.99 13.52 32.45
CA TRP A 1098 -8.69 12.65 33.58
C TRP A 1098 -7.66 13.32 34.50
N PRO A 1099 -8.08 14.03 35.57
CA PRO A 1099 -7.24 14.04 36.75
C PRO A 1099 -7.23 12.60 37.26
N LEU A 1100 -6.14 11.88 36.98
CA LEU A 1100 -5.77 10.72 37.77
C LEU A 1100 -5.91 11.14 39.25
N ARG A 1101 -6.64 10.33 40.03
CA ARG A 1101 -6.73 10.52 41.49
C ARG A 1101 -5.33 10.86 42.03
N PRO A 1102 -5.18 11.86 42.91
CA PRO A 1102 -3.99 11.89 43.76
C PRO A 1102 -4.02 10.58 44.54
N SER A 1103 -2.97 9.77 44.37
CA SER A 1103 -2.69 8.62 45.20
C SER A 1103 -2.62 9.08 46.66
N TYR A 1104 -3.64 8.68 47.43
CA TYR A 1104 -3.64 8.67 48.89
C TYR A 1104 -3.63 7.23 49.36
#